data_AF-A0A524DVN8-F1
#
_entry.id   AF-A0A524DVN8-F1
#
_cell.length_a   1.000
_cell.length_b   1.000
_cell.length_c   1.000
_cell.angle_alpha   90.00
_cell.angle_beta   90.00
_cell.angle_gamma   90.00
#
_symmetry.space_group_name_H-M   'P 1'
#
loop_
_entity.id
_entity.type
_entity.pdbx_description
1 polymer ?
#
loop_
_entity_poly.entity_id
_entity_poly.type
_entity_poly.pdbx_seq_one_letter_code
_entity_poly.pdbx_strand_id
1 'polypeptide(L)'
;MRRTKKSFVVGIVIIVVIVMSFVNFNALDASEKETMKKEETTNDEGLKNPLHQPKISSERNYDNIEQLFTTKVNQFENLGYFSQVHEPSLQATYFALYTLEATGKLDEIDDSSMISYIMSHYNESAHAFVDAYAIRYLDADLTYFSKMDDYISMLEINCQAILSLDILNRLDLIDVQQSINFIESCYNPETGGYIGQPYTPELHSFFRVATADNTYHAILTLEKLGASPGNVNEVVNFLNNLQSPGTGGFYNNFMEDTPLNYHKANLLSSYYCIQGLKMLGFEQSIQMDEFRQFLDNIYNGIDAFFVMSKNNFHSSLNYTSTVATALGLYLSEVSGYSGMDRNGVINFILNNRNSWGIWNNAREFHYHELIESFQVIRALHESGQISILSPSEKSQIASALEYYKQSDGGYSLLSMDYTSLNLIYSVVNSFELYDRLSDLDPQMLFELIESCYFSTSNTHSFVGCKGMIAHHDLGFQAGFRSQPIEYYRNSRKELFFGTGELYSHEYTYYALDSLREIHKLHEFKNHHDLHEVLNDIIASQFIDINAINSGGFLPSLKHDHLDATFKDRKIFLENSYFAVKCLEILVGALNLNTINHLAFNREEFYHYLKQNLVQTDSTIHYDPEFPCSTEDIIQNTYYIIYILKALNLYDLDKSKIRNYLHQNLNYSNLKNVYYSFKISKMIGISLDFDLEMTSNLVQDLYSPEFCDFYQDTKSRTINQEIFLWVCDMAMNDHFQIDCQHPSTIYLGSILTIKVSFSNLIFINHTHDLDVNLQWSTTYPLVAQVDGTYVVIFRVPIRFDLTPFFNGILTVNYRDRVFYEKSISIRTTYDLNKNGNITQDHNKINFKYNISYRFCYGPEFVSKARVYANISRNGTFLESKNFTLHHFAEYSLFNLTYECVENASYEFHIFLEDLFHPNGMLLEEYTPPGEDIPQVEKDEEDSKSDGDERDQENPFEIYIDLFLFLLGIFLILSSSLLIYRKVRPRLKTFFRQQKMDKVVTNPHDQQEMTPQPSRCIGNNTNFFFEENEEQVLMNHKDQGNPKLDSIHSIQSSGQANYDLPSQKRKSKTSFISKQKIFKMINENKREIAWTSLVILLFVPLFFFKIILIPGYLIIGSIMAVLGTYKFIKSWLSDDTKKGKFILSLGLILVFLGCLLIMLELSISLSNLFFS
;
A
#
# COMPACT_ATOMS: atom_id res chain seq x y z
N MET A 1 1.04 -53.26 32.12
CA MET A 1 1.06 -51.79 31.97
C MET A 1 2.43 -51.15 31.64
N ARG A 2 3.60 -51.77 31.89
CA ARG A 2 4.90 -51.23 31.42
C ARG A 2 5.30 -51.58 29.98
N ARG A 3 4.62 -52.53 29.33
CA ARG A 3 4.83 -52.88 27.90
C ARG A 3 4.00 -52.03 26.92
N THR A 4 2.83 -51.53 27.33
CA THR A 4 1.95 -50.70 26.48
C THR A 4 2.41 -49.25 26.31
N LYS A 5 3.17 -48.68 27.26
CA LYS A 5 3.76 -47.33 27.10
C LYS A 5 4.94 -47.27 26.12
N LYS A 6 5.68 -48.38 25.92
CA LYS A 6 6.79 -48.40 24.96
C LYS A 6 6.31 -48.48 23.51
N SER A 7 5.22 -49.20 23.23
CA SER A 7 4.64 -49.26 21.88
C SER A 7 3.97 -47.94 21.46
N PHE A 8 3.40 -47.19 22.41
CA PHE A 8 2.79 -45.89 22.13
C PHE A 8 3.84 -44.81 21.82
N VAL A 9 4.94 -44.77 22.58
CA VAL A 9 6.06 -43.83 22.32
C VAL A 9 6.79 -44.16 21.02
N VAL A 10 6.98 -45.46 20.71
CA VAL A 10 7.55 -45.88 19.42
C VAL A 10 6.60 -45.52 18.25
N GLY A 11 5.29 -45.64 18.44
CA GLY A 11 4.29 -45.20 17.45
C GLY A 11 4.37 -43.69 17.17
N ILE A 12 4.47 -42.87 18.21
CA ILE A 12 4.61 -41.40 18.06
C ILE A 12 5.93 -41.03 17.39
N VAL A 13 7.05 -41.68 17.74
CA VAL A 13 8.35 -41.41 17.10
C VAL A 13 8.34 -41.82 15.63
N ILE A 14 7.69 -42.92 15.26
CA ILE A 14 7.55 -43.33 13.86
C ILE A 14 6.68 -42.33 13.09
N ILE A 15 5.59 -41.83 13.68
CA ILE A 15 4.74 -40.80 13.04
C ILE A 15 5.53 -39.50 12.85
N VAL A 16 6.29 -39.05 13.85
CA VAL A 16 7.12 -37.84 13.75
C VAL A 16 8.23 -38.00 12.70
N VAL A 17 8.85 -39.18 12.59
CA VAL A 17 9.86 -39.46 11.55
C VAL A 17 9.22 -39.52 10.17
N ILE A 18 8.01 -40.05 10.01
CA ILE A 18 7.29 -40.05 8.73
C ILE A 18 6.90 -38.63 8.32
N VAL A 19 6.42 -37.81 9.25
CA VAL A 19 6.06 -36.39 9.01
C VAL A 19 7.30 -35.56 8.67
N MET A 20 8.39 -35.69 9.43
CA MET A 20 9.67 -35.03 9.14
C MET A 20 10.27 -35.47 7.79
N SER A 21 10.09 -36.75 7.43
CA SER A 21 10.54 -37.28 6.13
C SER A 21 9.67 -36.76 4.97
N PHE A 22 8.38 -36.47 5.20
CA PHE A 22 7.48 -35.84 4.22
C PHE A 22 7.78 -34.36 4.03
N VAL A 23 8.17 -33.66 5.10
CA VAL A 23 8.58 -32.24 5.05
C VAL A 23 9.94 -32.08 4.35
N ASN A 24 10.91 -32.97 4.60
CA ASN A 24 12.21 -32.93 3.93
C ASN A 24 12.18 -33.40 2.46
N PHE A 25 11.21 -34.22 2.04
CA PHE A 25 11.08 -34.61 0.62
C PHE A 25 10.52 -33.51 -0.27
N ASN A 26 9.75 -32.56 0.30
CA ASN A 26 9.26 -31.39 -0.44
C ASN A 26 10.30 -30.25 -0.52
N ALA A 27 11.34 -30.26 0.31
CA ALA A 27 12.42 -29.27 0.29
C ALA A 27 13.61 -29.67 -0.63
N LEU A 28 13.68 -30.93 -1.07
CA LEU A 28 14.79 -31.45 -1.89
C LEU A 28 14.49 -31.60 -3.39
N ASP A 29 13.25 -31.33 -3.84
CA ASP A 29 12.87 -31.35 -5.27
C ASP A 29 12.96 -29.93 -5.92
N ALA A 30 13.47 -28.94 -5.17
CA ALA A 30 13.66 -27.56 -5.62
C ALA A 30 15.14 -27.15 -5.85
N SER A 31 16.11 -28.04 -5.63
CA SER A 31 17.55 -27.69 -5.72
C SER A 31 18.38 -28.48 -6.76
N GLU A 32 17.74 -29.13 -7.75
CA GLU A 32 18.48 -29.84 -8.80
C GLU A 32 17.83 -29.64 -10.18
N LYS A 33 18.02 -28.44 -10.75
CA LYS A 33 18.05 -28.17 -12.19
C LYS A 33 18.30 -26.68 -12.45
N GLU A 34 19.57 -26.30 -12.58
CA GLU A 34 20.01 -25.30 -13.55
C GLU A 34 21.54 -25.30 -13.66
N THR A 35 22.05 -26.19 -14.51
CA THR A 35 23.40 -26.08 -15.08
C THR A 35 23.27 -25.74 -16.56
N MET A 36 23.85 -24.60 -16.92
CA MET A 36 23.94 -23.95 -18.22
C MET A 36 24.05 -24.88 -19.44
N LYS A 37 23.32 -24.53 -20.51
CA LYS A 37 23.81 -24.63 -21.88
C LYS A 37 23.40 -23.39 -22.69
N LYS A 38 24.42 -22.68 -23.17
CA LYS A 38 24.39 -21.62 -24.19
C LYS A 38 23.74 -22.10 -25.47
N GLU A 39 22.87 -21.27 -26.06
CA GLU A 39 22.61 -21.21 -27.50
C GLU A 39 22.22 -19.77 -27.86
N GLU A 40 22.92 -19.21 -28.86
CA GLU A 40 22.74 -17.88 -29.43
C GLU A 40 21.45 -17.82 -30.27
N THR A 41 20.64 -16.78 -30.10
CA THR A 41 19.61 -16.38 -31.08
C THR A 41 19.49 -14.86 -31.16
N THR A 42 19.78 -14.36 -32.35
CA THR A 42 19.49 -13.03 -32.89
C THR A 42 18.00 -12.85 -33.20
N ASN A 43 17.58 -11.58 -33.28
CA ASN A 43 16.33 -10.99 -33.83
C ASN A 43 15.31 -10.51 -32.78
N ASP A 44 15.41 -9.23 -32.42
CA ASP A 44 14.68 -8.13 -33.07
C ASP A 44 13.31 -8.51 -33.67
N GLU A 45 12.28 -8.46 -32.81
CA GLU A 45 10.88 -8.18 -33.15
C GLU A 45 10.30 -7.30 -32.01
N GLY A 46 9.70 -6.17 -32.38
CA GLY A 46 9.28 -5.09 -31.48
C GLY A 46 8.41 -5.53 -30.29
N LEU A 47 8.79 -5.05 -29.11
CA LEU A 47 8.04 -5.18 -27.86
C LEU A 47 6.72 -4.41 -27.91
N LYS A 48 5.67 -5.06 -28.44
CA LYS A 48 4.36 -4.92 -27.80
C LYS A 48 4.45 -5.69 -26.49
N ASN A 49 4.70 -5.00 -25.38
CA ASN A 49 4.58 -5.60 -24.04
C ASN A 49 3.17 -6.23 -23.95
N PRO A 50 3.03 -7.56 -23.90
CA PRO A 50 1.75 -8.11 -23.49
C PRO A 50 1.54 -7.64 -22.05
N LEU A 51 0.40 -7.02 -21.75
CA LEU A 51 0.00 -6.77 -20.37
C LEU A 51 0.30 -8.04 -19.58
N HIS A 52 1.21 -7.96 -18.61
CA HIS A 52 1.42 -9.07 -17.69
C HIS A 52 0.10 -9.26 -16.95
N GLN A 53 -0.66 -10.27 -17.37
CA GLN A 53 -1.86 -10.67 -16.69
C GLN A 53 -1.48 -11.11 -15.28
N PRO A 54 -2.23 -10.69 -14.25
CA PRO A 54 -2.02 -11.12 -12.87
C PRO A 54 -1.92 -12.66 -12.79
N LYS A 55 -0.96 -13.17 -12.02
CA LYS A 55 -0.83 -14.62 -11.79
C LYS A 55 -1.78 -15.01 -10.66
N ILE A 56 -2.25 -16.25 -10.70
CA ILE A 56 -3.13 -16.78 -9.64
C ILE A 56 -2.25 -17.10 -8.42
N SER A 57 -2.41 -16.36 -7.32
CA SER A 57 -1.81 -16.68 -6.03
C SER A 57 -2.61 -17.77 -5.30
N SER A 58 -1.96 -18.47 -4.37
CA SER A 58 -2.59 -19.48 -3.50
C SER A 58 -3.24 -18.90 -2.24
N GLU A 59 -3.01 -17.62 -1.91
CA GLU A 59 -3.49 -16.95 -0.71
C GLU A 59 -4.78 -16.14 -0.99
N ARG A 60 -5.74 -16.15 -0.07
CA ARG A 60 -7.00 -15.41 -0.23
C ARG A 60 -6.80 -13.97 0.23
N ASN A 61 -7.30 -12.98 -0.50
CA ASN A 61 -7.22 -11.55 -0.12
C ASN A 61 -7.70 -11.25 1.30
N TYR A 62 -8.68 -12.01 1.79
CA TYR A 62 -9.13 -11.90 3.18
C TYR A 62 -8.02 -12.22 4.19
N ASP A 63 -7.25 -13.28 3.95
CA ASP A 63 -6.16 -13.70 4.83
C ASP A 63 -5.05 -12.62 4.84
N ASN A 64 -4.76 -12.00 3.69
CA ASN A 64 -3.79 -10.92 3.58
C ASN A 64 -4.24 -9.68 4.37
N ILE A 65 -5.52 -9.30 4.29
CA ILE A 65 -6.10 -8.19 5.06
C ILE A 65 -6.05 -8.48 6.57
N GLU A 66 -6.43 -9.69 7.00
CA GLU A 66 -6.38 -10.08 8.42
C GLU A 66 -4.95 -10.16 8.97
N GLN A 67 -4.00 -10.63 8.16
CA GLN A 67 -2.59 -10.62 8.51
C GLN A 67 -2.08 -9.18 8.70
N LEU A 68 -2.51 -8.25 7.84
CA LEU A 68 -2.18 -6.83 7.96
C LEU A 68 -2.74 -6.21 9.24
N PHE A 69 -4.03 -6.43 9.55
CA PHE A 69 -4.61 -5.99 10.82
C PHE A 69 -3.81 -6.51 12.02
N THR A 70 -3.55 -7.82 12.04
CA THR A 70 -2.77 -8.47 13.10
C THR A 70 -1.36 -7.89 13.20
N THR A 71 -0.73 -7.62 12.06
CA THR A 71 0.61 -7.04 12.00
C THR A 71 0.63 -5.62 12.56
N LYS A 72 -0.32 -4.75 12.18
CA LYS A 72 -0.37 -3.37 12.68
C LYS A 72 -0.68 -3.32 14.19
N VAL A 73 -1.56 -4.18 14.71
CA VAL A 73 -1.78 -4.33 16.17
C VAL A 73 -0.48 -4.73 16.86
N ASN A 74 0.16 -5.81 16.41
CA ASN A 74 1.40 -6.31 17.00
C ASN A 74 2.54 -5.28 16.94
N GLN A 75 2.68 -4.55 15.83
CA GLN A 75 3.67 -3.48 15.72
C GLN A 75 3.41 -2.41 16.77
N PHE A 76 2.18 -1.92 16.86
CA PHE A 76 1.84 -0.86 17.79
C PHE A 76 2.01 -1.27 19.26
N GLU A 77 1.57 -2.48 19.62
CA GLU A 77 1.72 -3.01 20.99
C GLU A 77 3.19 -3.22 21.40
N ASN A 78 4.04 -3.70 20.47
CA ASN A 78 5.42 -4.05 20.79
C ASN A 78 6.40 -2.88 20.62
N LEU A 79 6.15 -1.98 19.67
CA LEU A 79 7.06 -0.92 19.27
C LEU A 79 6.57 0.49 19.70
N GLY A 80 5.27 0.67 19.90
CA GLY A 80 4.66 1.99 20.15
C GLY A 80 4.60 2.90 18.92
N TYR A 81 4.75 2.32 17.73
CA TYR A 81 4.68 3.00 16.43
C TYR A 81 4.33 1.97 15.33
N PHE A 82 3.92 2.45 14.14
CA PHE A 82 3.74 1.61 12.96
C PHE A 82 4.99 1.66 12.09
N SER A 83 5.57 0.51 11.76
CA SER A 83 6.75 0.47 10.90
C SER A 83 6.37 0.94 9.49
N GLN A 84 7.23 1.76 8.91
CA GLN A 84 7.04 2.36 7.59
C GLN A 84 8.17 1.99 6.63
N VAL A 85 7.79 1.69 5.39
CA VAL A 85 8.71 1.57 4.25
C VAL A 85 8.95 2.97 3.67
N HIS A 86 10.21 3.29 3.44
CA HIS A 86 10.68 4.57 2.93
C HIS A 86 11.27 4.42 1.53
N GLU A 87 11.33 5.51 0.77
CA GLU A 87 11.95 5.48 -0.55
C GLU A 87 13.46 5.23 -0.40
N PRO A 88 14.00 4.15 -0.99
CA PRO A 88 15.43 3.89 -0.98
C PRO A 88 16.18 4.87 -1.88
N SER A 89 17.46 5.07 -1.61
CA SER A 89 18.32 5.90 -2.46
C SER A 89 19.70 5.30 -2.66
N LEU A 90 20.34 5.67 -3.76
CA LEU A 90 21.74 5.29 -4.03
C LEU A 90 22.68 5.88 -2.95
N GLN A 91 22.31 7.04 -2.39
CA GLN A 91 23.03 7.67 -1.29
C GLN A 91 23.00 6.84 -0.01
N ALA A 92 21.80 6.49 0.46
CA ALA A 92 21.64 5.69 1.67
C ALA A 92 22.25 4.30 1.48
N THR A 93 22.14 3.74 0.28
CA THR A 93 22.76 2.46 -0.07
C THR A 93 24.28 2.52 0.05
N TYR A 94 24.92 3.55 -0.48
CA TYR A 94 26.36 3.78 -0.28
C TYR A 94 26.72 3.94 1.21
N PHE A 95 25.92 4.68 1.98
CA PHE A 95 26.14 4.86 3.42
C PHE A 95 26.11 3.54 4.19
N ALA A 96 25.16 2.66 3.87
CA ALA A 96 25.05 1.33 4.46
C ALA A 96 26.25 0.45 4.05
N LEU A 97 26.55 0.37 2.75
CA LEU A 97 27.66 -0.44 2.22
C LEU A 97 29.01 -0.03 2.80
N TYR A 98 29.31 1.27 2.85
CA TYR A 98 30.53 1.78 3.47
C TYR A 98 30.59 1.40 4.96
N THR A 99 29.47 1.53 5.67
CA THR A 99 29.40 1.19 7.10
C THR A 99 29.66 -0.30 7.33
N LEU A 100 29.09 -1.16 6.49
CA LEU A 100 29.31 -2.61 6.53
C LEU A 100 30.75 -2.98 6.18
N GLU A 101 31.33 -2.39 5.14
CA GLU A 101 32.73 -2.61 4.76
C GLU A 101 33.68 -2.20 5.91
N ALA A 102 33.54 -0.97 6.44
CA ALA A 102 34.38 -0.46 7.51
C ALA A 102 34.26 -1.28 8.81
N THR A 103 33.11 -1.89 9.06
CA THR A 103 32.88 -2.76 10.22
C THR A 103 33.25 -4.23 9.97
N GLY A 104 33.65 -4.60 8.74
CA GLY A 104 33.97 -5.98 8.38
C GLY A 104 32.74 -6.89 8.37
N LYS A 105 31.62 -6.34 7.88
CA LYS A 105 30.27 -6.92 7.88
C LYS A 105 29.63 -6.97 6.51
N LEU A 106 30.38 -6.63 5.46
CA LEU A 106 29.90 -6.67 4.09
C LEU A 106 29.38 -8.07 3.70
N ASP A 107 30.05 -9.14 4.13
CA ASP A 107 29.63 -10.53 3.86
C ASP A 107 28.25 -10.94 4.45
N GLU A 108 27.59 -10.06 5.22
CA GLU A 108 26.26 -10.31 5.81
C GLU A 108 25.10 -9.90 4.88
N ILE A 109 25.37 -9.24 3.73
CA ILE A 109 24.32 -8.81 2.79
C ILE A 109 24.18 -9.74 1.58
N ASP A 110 23.01 -9.64 0.93
CA ASP A 110 22.82 -10.22 -0.40
C ASP A 110 23.34 -9.25 -1.47
N ASP A 111 24.61 -9.46 -1.87
CA ASP A 111 25.25 -8.66 -2.91
C ASP A 111 24.45 -8.68 -4.23
N SER A 112 23.76 -9.79 -4.56
CA SER A 112 23.04 -9.90 -5.83
C SER A 112 21.85 -8.95 -5.86
N SER A 113 21.05 -8.94 -4.79
CA SER A 113 19.95 -8.00 -4.62
C SER A 113 20.44 -6.55 -4.64
N MET A 114 21.56 -6.26 -3.96
CA MET A 114 22.14 -4.93 -3.91
C MET A 114 22.62 -4.43 -5.28
N ILE A 115 23.32 -5.28 -6.03
CA ILE A 115 23.78 -4.96 -7.39
C ILE A 115 22.59 -4.74 -8.31
N SER A 116 21.55 -5.58 -8.22
CA SER A 116 20.33 -5.41 -9.00
C SER A 116 19.63 -4.09 -8.71
N TYR A 117 19.55 -3.68 -7.43
CA TYR A 117 19.03 -2.38 -7.05
C TYR A 117 19.85 -1.24 -7.67
N ILE A 118 21.16 -1.21 -7.45
CA ILE A 118 22.04 -0.15 -7.96
C ILE A 118 21.94 -0.03 -9.49
N MET A 119 22.00 -1.16 -10.19
CA MET A 119 21.95 -1.18 -11.66
C MET A 119 20.55 -0.88 -12.22
N SER A 120 19.48 -1.03 -11.43
CA SER A 120 18.14 -0.61 -11.86
C SER A 120 18.02 0.90 -12.08
N HIS A 121 18.95 1.67 -11.50
CA HIS A 121 19.07 3.12 -11.67
C HIS A 121 20.08 3.53 -12.74
N TYR A 122 20.82 2.60 -13.35
CA TYR A 122 21.79 2.91 -14.40
C TYR A 122 21.10 3.10 -15.75
N ASN A 123 21.22 4.29 -16.34
CA ASN A 123 20.74 4.56 -17.69
C ASN A 123 21.85 4.33 -18.70
N GLU A 124 21.74 3.27 -19.50
CA GLU A 124 22.75 2.90 -20.49
C GLU A 124 23.01 3.98 -21.55
N SER A 125 21.99 4.74 -21.95
CA SER A 125 22.12 5.78 -22.99
C SER A 125 22.77 7.05 -22.46
N ALA A 126 22.48 7.42 -21.22
CA ALA A 126 23.08 8.58 -20.57
C ALA A 126 24.43 8.25 -19.91
N HIS A 127 24.77 6.96 -19.77
CA HIS A 127 25.90 6.46 -18.99
C HIS A 127 25.95 7.06 -17.57
N ALA A 128 24.79 7.20 -16.95
CA ALA A 128 24.63 7.84 -15.66
C ALA A 128 23.57 7.12 -14.81
N PHE A 129 23.76 7.16 -13.50
CA PHE A 129 22.78 6.73 -12.52
C PHE A 129 21.78 7.84 -12.22
N VAL A 130 20.50 7.48 -12.17
CA VAL A 130 19.40 8.41 -11.90
C VAL A 130 18.39 7.74 -10.97
N ASP A 131 18.33 8.21 -9.73
CA ASP A 131 17.27 7.88 -8.78
C ASP A 131 16.32 9.07 -8.55
N ALA A 132 15.30 8.89 -7.72
CA ALA A 132 14.30 9.93 -7.45
C ALA A 132 14.91 11.20 -6.83
N TYR A 133 16.02 11.07 -6.10
CA TYR A 133 16.72 12.20 -5.48
C TYR A 133 17.47 13.03 -6.52
N ALA A 134 18.15 12.39 -7.47
CA ALA A 134 18.77 13.07 -8.62
C ALA A 134 17.71 13.83 -9.45
N ILE A 135 16.57 13.19 -9.72
CA ILE A 135 15.46 13.83 -10.46
C ILE A 135 14.94 15.06 -9.70
N ARG A 136 14.74 14.95 -8.37
CA ARG A 136 14.32 16.09 -7.53
C ARG A 136 15.33 17.24 -7.60
N TYR A 137 16.63 16.96 -7.56
CA TYR A 137 17.66 17.99 -7.68
C TYR A 137 17.57 18.75 -9.01
N LEU A 138 17.43 18.02 -10.11
CA LEU A 138 17.29 18.60 -11.46
C LEU A 138 15.99 19.42 -11.60
N ASP A 139 14.93 18.98 -10.91
CA ASP A 139 13.62 19.63 -10.92
C ASP A 139 13.43 20.68 -9.83
N ALA A 140 14.45 20.98 -9.02
CA ALA A 140 14.31 21.89 -7.88
C ALA A 140 13.85 23.29 -8.35
N ASP A 141 12.78 23.82 -7.71
CA ASP A 141 12.38 25.22 -7.89
C ASP A 141 13.19 26.06 -6.90
N LEU A 142 14.29 26.63 -7.39
CA LEU A 142 15.26 27.34 -6.57
C LEU A 142 14.78 28.75 -6.25
N THR A 143 14.52 28.98 -4.98
CA THR A 143 14.11 30.28 -4.46
C THR A 143 14.86 30.63 -3.19
N TYR A 144 14.51 31.76 -2.59
CA TYR A 144 15.08 32.22 -1.32
C TYR A 144 15.01 31.17 -0.19
N PHE A 145 14.05 30.22 -0.25
CA PHE A 145 13.80 29.21 0.79
C PHE A 145 14.29 27.80 0.43
N SER A 146 14.52 27.49 -0.84
CA SER A 146 15.04 26.22 -1.35
C SER A 146 16.39 26.49 -1.99
N LYS A 147 17.49 26.24 -1.26
CA LYS A 147 18.84 26.51 -1.78
C LYS A 147 19.53 25.20 -2.16
N MET A 148 20.37 25.25 -3.18
CA MET A 148 20.93 24.06 -3.84
C MET A 148 21.64 23.08 -2.90
N ASP A 149 22.37 23.59 -1.91
CA ASP A 149 23.11 22.80 -0.92
C ASP A 149 22.25 21.88 -0.03
N ASP A 150 20.93 21.98 -0.12
CA ASP A 150 20.00 21.15 0.65
C ASP A 150 19.67 19.83 -0.02
N TYR A 151 19.86 19.73 -1.34
CA TYR A 151 19.54 18.54 -2.11
C TYR A 151 20.81 17.85 -2.57
N ILE A 152 20.84 16.52 -2.43
CA ILE A 152 21.90 15.71 -3.02
C ILE A 152 21.90 15.88 -4.53
N SER A 153 23.09 16.11 -5.10
CA SER A 153 23.23 16.40 -6.52
C SER A 153 23.20 15.15 -7.40
N MET A 154 22.98 15.36 -8.71
CA MET A 154 23.11 14.29 -9.70
C MET A 154 24.53 13.71 -9.73
N LEU A 155 25.55 14.57 -9.60
CA LEU A 155 26.95 14.14 -9.53
C LEU A 155 27.20 13.25 -8.31
N GLU A 156 26.71 13.62 -7.13
CA GLU A 156 26.87 12.83 -5.91
C GLU A 156 26.20 11.46 -6.02
N ILE A 157 24.98 11.39 -6.56
CA ILE A 157 24.27 10.12 -6.79
C ILE A 157 25.08 9.20 -7.71
N ASN A 158 25.63 9.75 -8.80
CA ASN A 158 26.50 8.99 -9.70
C ASN A 158 27.77 8.50 -9.00
N CYS A 159 28.44 9.38 -8.26
CA CYS A 159 29.63 9.02 -7.48
C CYS A 159 29.31 7.91 -6.48
N GLN A 160 28.23 8.02 -5.72
CA GLN A 160 27.86 7.06 -4.67
C GLN A 160 27.43 5.70 -5.24
N ALA A 161 26.77 5.67 -6.40
CA ALA A 161 26.49 4.42 -7.11
C ALA A 161 27.78 3.72 -7.57
N ILE A 162 28.71 4.47 -8.16
CA ILE A 162 30.01 3.94 -8.60
C ILE A 162 30.84 3.46 -7.41
N LEU A 163 30.88 4.22 -6.31
CA LEU A 163 31.57 3.83 -5.08
C LEU A 163 30.92 2.59 -4.44
N SER A 164 29.61 2.44 -4.54
CA SER A 164 28.92 1.21 -4.11
C SER A 164 29.34 0.02 -4.97
N LEU A 165 29.46 0.18 -6.29
CA LEU A 165 29.98 -0.85 -7.18
C LEU A 165 31.46 -1.16 -6.91
N ASP A 166 32.29 -0.17 -6.52
CA ASP A 166 33.67 -0.39 -6.08
C ASP A 166 33.72 -1.28 -4.84
N ILE A 167 32.93 -0.96 -3.80
CA ILE A 167 32.83 -1.77 -2.57
C ILE A 167 32.43 -3.22 -2.88
N LEU A 168 31.47 -3.40 -3.80
CA LEU A 168 30.98 -4.71 -4.23
C LEU A 168 31.90 -5.39 -5.26
N ASN A 169 33.01 -4.76 -5.65
CA ASN A 169 33.94 -5.23 -6.69
C ASN A 169 33.28 -5.48 -8.05
N ARG A 170 32.32 -4.64 -8.44
CA ARG A 170 31.49 -4.74 -9.65
C ARG A 170 31.55 -3.56 -10.61
N LEU A 171 32.67 -2.83 -10.63
CA LEU A 171 32.91 -1.79 -11.64
C LEU A 171 32.90 -2.33 -13.09
N ASP A 172 32.98 -3.66 -13.29
CA ASP A 172 32.83 -4.33 -14.59
C ASP A 172 31.45 -4.15 -15.24
N LEU A 173 30.44 -3.73 -14.47
CA LEU A 173 29.07 -3.55 -14.94
C LEU A 173 28.81 -2.24 -15.68
N ILE A 174 29.74 -1.30 -15.62
CA ILE A 174 29.58 0.04 -16.21
C ILE A 174 30.72 0.34 -17.19
N ASP A 175 30.47 1.30 -18.08
CA ASP A 175 31.55 1.88 -18.87
C ASP A 175 32.31 2.89 -18.00
N VAL A 176 33.48 2.44 -17.52
CA VAL A 176 34.38 3.24 -16.68
C VAL A 176 34.77 4.55 -17.35
N GLN A 177 35.04 4.55 -18.65
CA GLN A 177 35.47 5.76 -19.34
C GLN A 177 34.31 6.75 -19.51
N GLN A 178 33.11 6.26 -19.81
CA GLN A 178 31.93 7.14 -19.85
C GLN A 178 31.58 7.71 -18.49
N SER A 179 31.78 6.93 -17.42
CA SER A 179 31.61 7.41 -16.04
C SER A 179 32.61 8.52 -15.70
N ILE A 180 33.88 8.37 -16.10
CA ILE A 180 34.90 9.43 -16.00
C ILE A 180 34.47 10.66 -16.81
N ASN A 181 34.01 10.48 -18.04
CA ASN A 181 33.56 11.59 -18.90
C ASN A 181 32.38 12.35 -18.29
N PHE A 182 31.41 11.64 -17.69
CA PHE A 182 30.29 12.25 -16.99
C PHE A 182 30.77 13.10 -15.81
N ILE A 183 31.61 12.55 -14.94
CA ILE A 183 32.16 13.28 -13.79
C ILE A 183 32.92 14.53 -14.27
N GLU A 184 33.80 14.39 -15.25
CA GLU A 184 34.56 15.51 -15.83
C GLU A 184 33.65 16.55 -16.50
N SER A 185 32.51 16.14 -17.07
CA SER A 185 31.54 17.09 -17.62
C SER A 185 30.91 18.00 -16.56
N CYS A 186 30.92 17.59 -15.27
CA CYS A 186 30.43 18.40 -14.16
C CYS A 186 31.46 19.43 -13.64
N TYR A 187 32.66 19.47 -14.23
CA TYR A 187 33.67 20.46 -13.91
C TYR A 187 33.20 21.87 -14.34
N ASN A 188 33.23 22.84 -13.43
CA ASN A 188 32.91 24.23 -13.74
C ASN A 188 34.20 25.04 -14.03
N PRO A 189 34.45 25.41 -15.30
CA PRO A 189 35.64 26.16 -15.69
C PRO A 189 35.66 27.62 -15.19
N GLU A 190 34.54 28.17 -14.72
CA GLU A 190 34.49 29.53 -14.17
C GLU A 190 35.02 29.61 -12.74
N THR A 191 34.86 28.54 -11.96
CA THR A 191 35.20 28.51 -10.51
C THR A 191 36.32 27.53 -10.17
N GLY A 192 36.57 26.53 -11.02
CA GLY A 192 37.61 25.53 -10.85
C GLY A 192 37.22 24.31 -10.01
N GLY A 193 35.98 24.23 -9.52
CA GLY A 193 35.43 23.09 -8.79
C GLY A 193 34.38 22.32 -9.60
N TYR A 194 33.84 21.25 -9.03
CA TYR A 194 32.74 20.49 -9.64
C TYR A 194 31.39 21.00 -9.14
N ILE A 195 30.42 21.07 -10.05
CA ILE A 195 29.01 21.39 -9.77
C ILE A 195 28.18 20.10 -9.72
N GLY A 196 26.91 20.21 -9.34
CA GLY A 196 26.07 19.03 -9.12
C GLY A 196 25.52 18.31 -10.37
N GLN A 197 25.85 18.76 -11.58
CA GLN A 197 25.41 18.19 -12.86
C GLN A 197 26.35 18.62 -14.01
N PRO A 198 26.25 18.05 -15.23
CA PRO A 198 27.08 18.49 -16.36
C PRO A 198 27.01 20.00 -16.61
N TYR A 199 28.16 20.65 -16.72
CA TYR A 199 28.27 22.09 -16.86
C TYR A 199 27.88 22.56 -18.27
N THR A 200 26.99 23.54 -18.33
CA THR A 200 26.80 24.38 -19.52
C THR A 200 26.70 25.86 -19.12
N PRO A 201 27.17 26.80 -19.96
CA PRO A 201 27.04 28.24 -19.70
C PRO A 201 25.59 28.72 -19.53
N GLU A 202 24.63 28.00 -20.09
CA GLU A 202 23.20 28.33 -20.08
C GLU A 202 22.48 27.89 -18.80
N LEU A 203 23.13 27.08 -17.95
CA LEU A 203 22.57 26.68 -16.66
C LEU A 203 22.24 27.91 -15.80
N HIS A 204 21.11 27.82 -15.09
CA HIS A 204 20.75 28.81 -14.09
C HIS A 204 21.89 28.97 -13.07
N SER A 205 22.14 30.21 -12.60
CA SER A 205 23.30 30.53 -11.77
C SER A 205 23.44 29.64 -10.53
N PHE A 206 22.33 29.30 -9.87
CA PHE A 206 22.32 28.38 -8.72
C PHE A 206 22.82 26.96 -9.06
N PHE A 207 22.56 26.46 -10.26
CA PHE A 207 23.07 25.15 -10.70
C PHE A 207 24.53 25.19 -11.15
N ARG A 208 25.11 26.38 -11.33
CA ARG A 208 26.53 26.58 -11.68
C ARG A 208 27.44 26.77 -10.45
N VAL A 209 26.91 26.60 -9.24
CA VAL A 209 27.69 26.77 -8.01
C VAL A 209 28.52 25.53 -7.74
N ALA A 210 29.84 25.64 -7.86
CA ALA A 210 30.73 24.55 -7.47
C ALA A 210 30.81 24.47 -5.95
N THR A 211 30.85 23.25 -5.42
CA THR A 211 30.81 22.99 -3.98
C THR A 211 31.89 21.98 -3.56
N ALA A 212 32.29 22.04 -2.28
CA ALA A 212 33.36 21.21 -1.72
C ALA A 212 32.98 19.73 -1.70
N ASP A 213 31.74 19.40 -1.35
CA ASP A 213 31.18 18.04 -1.40
C ASP A 213 31.20 17.44 -2.81
N ASN A 214 30.64 18.13 -3.81
CA ASN A 214 30.67 17.70 -5.22
C ASN A 214 32.11 17.48 -5.71
N THR A 215 33.00 18.42 -5.40
CA THR A 215 34.41 18.33 -5.77
C THR A 215 35.11 17.15 -5.07
N TYR A 216 34.83 16.93 -3.79
CA TYR A 216 35.36 15.79 -3.04
C TYR A 216 34.88 14.46 -3.62
N HIS A 217 33.57 14.32 -3.88
CA HIS A 217 32.99 13.10 -4.44
C HIS A 217 33.51 12.81 -5.86
N ALA A 218 33.72 13.84 -6.68
CA ALA A 218 34.38 13.70 -7.98
C ALA A 218 35.81 13.18 -7.85
N ILE A 219 36.64 13.80 -6.99
CA ILE A 219 38.04 13.37 -6.76
C ILE A 219 38.09 11.92 -6.28
N LEU A 220 37.27 11.58 -5.27
CA LEU A 220 37.21 10.24 -4.70
C LEU A 220 36.84 9.20 -5.75
N THR A 221 35.80 9.47 -6.53
CA THR A 221 35.30 8.52 -7.53
C THR A 221 36.27 8.37 -8.69
N LEU A 222 36.88 9.47 -9.17
CA LEU A 222 37.91 9.41 -10.21
C LEU A 222 39.10 8.57 -9.77
N GLU A 223 39.56 8.71 -8.51
CA GLU A 223 40.64 7.89 -7.96
C GLU A 223 40.30 6.39 -8.00
N LYS A 224 39.08 6.01 -7.60
CA LYS A 224 38.59 4.62 -7.68
C LYS A 224 38.49 4.09 -9.11
N LEU A 225 38.15 4.96 -10.06
CA LEU A 225 38.12 4.63 -11.48
C LEU A 225 39.52 4.63 -12.13
N GLY A 226 40.60 4.90 -11.37
CA GLY A 226 41.96 4.96 -11.89
C GLY A 226 42.30 6.23 -12.67
N ALA A 227 41.57 7.31 -12.42
CA ALA A 227 41.71 8.63 -13.03
C ALA A 227 42.02 9.72 -11.99
N SER A 228 42.25 10.94 -12.47
CA SER A 228 42.41 12.15 -11.66
C SER A 228 41.68 13.31 -12.34
N PRO A 229 41.25 14.35 -11.60
CA PRO A 229 40.66 15.54 -12.21
C PRO A 229 41.50 16.08 -13.37
N GLY A 230 40.88 16.39 -14.50
CA GLY A 230 41.59 16.91 -15.68
C GLY A 230 42.36 18.21 -15.40
N ASN A 231 41.84 19.05 -14.50
CA ASN A 231 42.39 20.37 -14.13
C ASN A 231 42.83 20.44 -12.65
N VAL A 232 43.67 19.51 -12.20
CA VAL A 232 44.13 19.40 -10.79
C VAL A 232 44.49 20.73 -10.13
N ASN A 233 45.26 21.60 -10.80
CA ASN A 233 45.70 22.88 -10.21
C ASN A 233 44.53 23.84 -9.93
N GLU A 234 43.53 23.88 -10.82
CA GLU A 234 42.34 24.72 -10.64
C GLU A 234 41.45 24.17 -9.52
N VAL A 235 41.31 22.85 -9.44
CA VAL A 235 40.62 22.16 -8.33
C VAL A 235 41.29 22.43 -6.99
N VAL A 236 42.63 22.33 -6.93
CA VAL A 236 43.41 22.65 -5.72
C VAL A 236 43.24 24.13 -5.34
N ASN A 237 43.28 25.05 -6.31
CA ASN A 237 43.05 26.47 -6.06
C ASN A 237 41.63 26.72 -5.55
N PHE A 238 40.61 26.07 -6.13
CA PHE A 238 39.22 26.13 -5.68
C PHE A 238 39.12 25.72 -4.20
N LEU A 239 39.61 24.53 -3.84
CA LEU A 239 39.54 24.02 -2.46
C LEU A 239 40.30 24.92 -1.47
N ASN A 240 41.48 25.43 -1.84
CA ASN A 240 42.24 26.36 -1.00
C ASN A 240 41.48 27.67 -0.77
N ASN A 241 40.84 28.20 -1.82
CA ASN A 241 40.11 29.47 -1.74
C ASN A 241 38.82 29.37 -0.89
N LEU A 242 38.33 28.17 -0.61
CA LEU A 242 37.23 27.95 0.32
C LEU A 242 37.66 28.09 1.79
N GLN A 243 38.97 28.18 2.08
CA GLN A 243 39.44 28.45 3.44
C GLN A 243 39.11 29.89 3.86
N SER A 244 38.36 30.03 4.95
CA SER A 244 37.95 31.31 5.50
C SER A 244 39.14 32.06 6.10
N PRO A 245 39.52 33.25 5.56
CA PRO A 245 40.68 34.00 6.05
C PRO A 245 40.47 34.61 7.45
N GLY A 246 39.25 34.55 8.00
CA GLY A 246 38.95 35.06 9.35
C GLY A 246 38.80 33.97 10.41
N THR A 247 38.47 32.74 10.01
CA THR A 247 38.20 31.65 10.96
C THR A 247 39.14 30.47 10.82
N GLY A 248 39.79 30.30 9.66
CA GLY A 248 40.72 29.20 9.35
C GLY A 248 40.05 27.91 8.86
N GLY A 249 38.74 27.71 9.10
CA GLY A 249 37.98 26.57 8.56
C GLY A 249 37.45 26.84 7.15
N PHE A 250 36.74 25.86 6.56
CA PHE A 250 36.34 25.92 5.14
C PHE A 250 34.83 26.12 4.94
N TYR A 251 34.47 26.92 3.95
CA TYR A 251 33.10 27.02 3.41
C TYR A 251 32.81 25.86 2.45
N ASN A 252 31.52 25.59 2.19
CA ASN A 252 31.14 24.62 1.16
C ASN A 252 31.28 25.20 -0.25
N ASN A 253 31.03 26.49 -0.42
CA ASN A 253 31.12 27.19 -1.70
C ASN A 253 31.43 28.69 -1.46
N PHE A 254 31.51 29.46 -2.55
CA PHE A 254 31.74 30.92 -2.48
C PHE A 254 30.47 31.74 -2.25
N MET A 255 29.28 31.12 -2.25
CA MET A 255 28.03 31.82 -2.01
C MET A 255 27.78 31.94 -0.52
N GLU A 256 27.59 33.17 -0.04
CA GLU A 256 27.40 33.46 1.38
C GLU A 256 26.06 32.92 1.94
N ASP A 257 25.15 32.34 1.11
CA ASP A 257 23.77 32.04 1.45
C ASP A 257 23.33 30.56 1.22
N THR A 258 23.65 29.62 2.11
CA THR A 258 23.21 28.18 2.08
C THR A 258 22.35 27.80 3.32
N PRO A 259 21.50 26.74 3.35
CA PRO A 259 20.43 26.58 4.37
C PRO A 259 20.74 25.64 5.53
N LEU A 260 21.66 24.68 5.34
CA LEU A 260 22.48 24.28 6.48
C LEU A 260 23.16 25.58 6.93
N ASN A 261 23.15 25.89 8.24
CA ASN A 261 23.73 27.10 8.83
C ASN A 261 25.28 27.18 8.68
N TYR A 262 25.82 26.71 7.55
CA TYR A 262 27.17 26.59 7.03
C TYR A 262 27.57 27.74 6.09
N HIS A 263 26.86 28.87 6.16
CA HIS A 263 27.36 30.19 5.77
C HIS A 263 28.73 30.53 6.41
N LYS A 264 29.14 29.71 7.38
CA LYS A 264 30.35 29.79 8.14
C LYS A 264 31.17 28.54 7.87
N ALA A 265 32.48 28.73 7.98
CA ALA A 265 33.41 27.63 8.08
C ALA A 265 32.92 26.55 9.05
N ASN A 266 32.90 25.29 8.61
CA ASN A 266 32.37 24.17 9.37
C ASN A 266 33.22 22.90 9.17
N LEU A 267 33.05 21.91 10.04
CA LEU A 267 33.85 20.67 10.01
C LEU A 267 33.56 19.78 8.80
N LEU A 268 32.33 19.75 8.29
CA LEU A 268 31.97 18.90 7.15
C LEU A 268 32.61 19.41 5.85
N SER A 269 32.51 20.70 5.57
CA SER A 269 33.20 21.33 4.43
C SER A 269 34.73 21.27 4.60
N SER A 270 35.24 21.43 5.83
CA SER A 270 36.67 21.27 6.11
C SER A 270 37.15 19.84 5.83
N TYR A 271 36.33 18.84 6.14
CA TYR A 271 36.60 17.45 5.78
C TYR A 271 36.70 17.28 4.26
N TYR A 272 35.71 17.74 3.50
CA TYR A 272 35.71 17.60 2.04
C TYR A 272 36.93 18.28 1.39
N CYS A 273 37.25 19.51 1.80
CA CYS A 273 38.40 20.24 1.26
C CYS A 273 39.74 19.57 1.61
N ILE A 274 39.97 19.27 2.88
CA ILE A 274 41.27 18.72 3.32
C ILE A 274 41.46 17.30 2.79
N GLN A 275 40.40 16.48 2.78
CA GLN A 275 40.47 15.13 2.23
C GLN A 275 40.70 15.15 0.72
N GLY A 276 39.97 15.99 -0.02
CA GLY A 276 40.19 16.17 -1.46
C GLY A 276 41.63 16.61 -1.77
N LEU A 277 42.16 17.59 -1.03
CA LEU A 277 43.55 18.03 -1.16
C LEU A 277 44.54 16.91 -0.83
N LYS A 278 44.31 16.13 0.23
CA LYS A 278 45.15 15.00 0.61
C LYS A 278 45.20 13.92 -0.47
N MET A 279 44.05 13.60 -1.09
CA MET A 279 43.99 12.64 -2.21
C MET A 279 44.77 13.12 -3.44
N LEU A 280 44.84 14.44 -3.65
CA LEU A 280 45.64 15.05 -4.72
C LEU A 280 47.11 15.29 -4.32
N GLY A 281 47.49 15.07 -3.05
CA GLY A 281 48.85 15.33 -2.53
C GLY A 281 49.17 16.79 -2.25
N PHE A 282 48.15 17.61 -1.96
CA PHE A 282 48.23 19.06 -1.71
C PHE A 282 47.72 19.46 -0.32
N GLU A 283 47.63 18.56 0.65
CA GLU A 283 47.13 18.88 2.00
C GLU A 283 47.92 19.99 2.72
N GLN A 284 49.17 20.22 2.32
CA GLN A 284 50.04 21.27 2.87
C GLN A 284 49.81 22.65 2.22
N SER A 285 48.94 22.78 1.22
CA SER A 285 48.68 24.07 0.55
C SER A 285 47.80 25.03 1.36
N ILE A 286 47.13 24.52 2.39
CA ILE A 286 46.22 25.31 3.23
C ILE A 286 46.99 26.10 4.30
N GLN A 287 46.35 27.12 4.86
CA GLN A 287 46.85 27.85 6.02
C GLN A 287 46.63 27.01 7.29
N MET A 288 47.53 26.06 7.54
CA MET A 288 47.36 25.02 8.57
C MET A 288 47.27 25.58 10.00
N ASP A 289 48.02 26.64 10.32
CA ASP A 289 47.98 27.26 11.65
C ASP A 289 46.61 27.89 11.93
N GLU A 290 46.02 28.56 10.93
CA GLU A 290 44.68 29.11 11.03
C GLU A 290 43.65 28.00 11.17
N PHE A 291 43.80 26.88 10.45
CA PHE A 291 42.91 25.73 10.59
C PHE A 291 43.01 25.06 11.97
N ARG A 292 44.21 24.94 12.55
CA ARG A 292 44.37 24.46 13.94
C ARG A 292 43.70 25.40 14.93
N GLN A 293 43.77 26.71 14.70
CA GLN A 293 43.06 27.69 15.51
C GLN A 293 41.53 27.59 15.32
N PHE A 294 41.04 27.26 14.13
CA PHE A 294 39.63 26.95 13.90
C PHE A 294 39.17 25.81 14.81
N LEU A 295 39.89 24.68 14.79
CA LEU A 295 39.59 23.51 15.63
C LEU A 295 39.58 23.84 17.13
N ASP A 296 40.57 24.60 17.61
CA ASP A 296 40.64 25.07 19.00
C ASP A 296 39.41 25.89 19.40
N ASN A 297 38.93 26.75 18.51
CA ASN A 297 37.77 27.60 18.78
C ASN A 297 36.43 26.86 18.87
N ILE A 298 36.32 25.67 18.29
CA ILE A 298 35.08 24.87 18.24
C ILE A 298 35.15 23.61 19.12
N TYR A 299 36.29 23.38 19.78
CA TYR A 299 36.45 22.30 20.74
C TYR A 299 35.97 22.74 22.13
N ASN A 300 35.03 21.99 22.70
CA ASN A 300 34.62 22.12 24.10
C ASN A 300 35.50 21.22 24.97
N GLY A 301 36.50 21.83 25.61
CA GLY A 301 37.42 21.11 26.51
C GLY A 301 36.83 20.65 27.84
N ILE A 302 35.63 21.09 28.24
CA ILE A 302 34.96 20.66 29.48
C ILE A 302 34.30 19.30 29.26
N ASP A 303 33.56 19.20 28.16
CA ASP A 303 32.74 18.02 27.83
C ASP A 303 33.39 17.11 26.77
N ALA A 304 34.58 17.48 26.31
CA ALA A 304 35.41 16.77 25.34
C ALA A 304 34.71 16.47 24.00
N PHE A 305 34.13 17.50 23.38
CA PHE A 305 33.43 17.36 22.09
C PHE A 305 33.66 18.55 21.17
N PHE A 306 33.41 18.37 19.88
CA PHE A 306 33.47 19.46 18.90
C PHE A 306 32.06 19.90 18.51
N VAL A 307 31.89 21.21 18.28
CA VAL A 307 30.72 21.74 17.59
C VAL A 307 31.01 21.88 16.10
N MET A 308 29.99 21.71 15.26
CA MET A 308 30.14 21.70 13.80
C MET A 308 30.70 23.03 13.23
N SER A 309 30.37 24.17 13.84
CA SER A 309 30.83 25.50 13.44
C SER A 309 30.77 26.50 14.60
N LYS A 310 31.58 27.56 14.55
CA LYS A 310 31.67 28.63 15.55
C LYS A 310 30.47 29.59 15.47
N ASN A 311 29.88 29.94 16.63
CA ASN A 311 28.70 30.82 16.71
C ASN A 311 27.54 30.31 15.84
N ASN A 312 27.35 28.99 15.77
CA ASN A 312 26.17 28.44 15.13
C ASN A 312 25.01 28.59 16.13
N PHE A 313 23.84 29.06 15.70
CA PHE A 313 22.67 29.09 16.60
C PHE A 313 22.36 27.66 17.09
N HIS A 314 22.65 26.65 16.24
CA HIS A 314 22.63 25.22 16.57
C HIS A 314 23.74 24.76 17.53
N SER A 315 24.85 25.50 17.67
CA SER A 315 25.90 25.17 18.65
C SER A 315 25.45 25.42 20.09
N SER A 316 24.34 26.14 20.30
CA SER A 316 23.71 26.25 21.62
C SER A 316 22.88 25.02 22.00
N LEU A 317 22.52 24.18 21.02
CA LEU A 317 21.70 22.97 21.15
C LEU A 317 22.49 21.68 20.90
N ASN A 318 23.80 21.75 20.69
CA ASN A 318 24.67 20.60 20.38
C ASN A 318 24.17 19.71 19.22
N TYR A 319 23.45 20.31 18.26
CA TYR A 319 22.97 19.63 17.06
C TYR A 319 24.18 19.06 16.29
N THR A 320 24.13 17.80 15.84
CA THR A 320 25.24 17.08 15.18
C THR A 320 26.51 16.91 16.02
N SER A 321 26.45 17.09 17.34
CA SER A 321 27.65 17.03 18.21
C SER A 321 28.45 15.74 18.08
N THR A 322 27.80 14.59 17.89
CA THR A 322 28.51 13.31 17.71
C THR A 322 29.26 13.25 16.37
N VAL A 323 28.61 13.63 15.27
CA VAL A 323 29.26 13.72 13.94
C VAL A 323 30.37 14.76 13.95
N ALA A 324 30.11 15.96 14.48
CA ALA A 324 31.11 17.00 14.61
C ALA A 324 32.32 16.52 15.43
N THR A 325 32.10 15.77 16.49
CA THR A 325 33.18 15.22 17.32
C THR A 325 34.00 14.16 16.59
N ALA A 326 33.35 13.30 15.80
CA ALA A 326 34.04 12.32 14.97
C ALA A 326 34.87 12.98 13.85
N LEU A 327 34.29 13.96 13.14
CA LEU A 327 35.01 14.75 12.13
C LEU A 327 36.16 15.56 12.76
N GLY A 328 35.91 16.16 13.92
CA GLY A 328 36.90 16.91 14.70
C GLY A 328 38.08 16.04 15.11
N LEU A 329 37.85 14.79 15.54
CA LEU A 329 38.91 13.81 15.80
C LEU A 329 39.77 13.59 14.55
N TYR A 330 39.14 13.23 13.42
CA TYR A 330 39.84 12.99 12.15
C TYR A 330 40.66 14.20 11.70
N LEU A 331 40.03 15.38 11.66
CA LEU A 331 40.66 16.61 11.19
C LEU A 331 41.77 17.09 12.13
N SER A 332 41.66 16.80 13.42
CA SER A 332 42.73 17.08 14.38
C SER A 332 43.96 16.23 14.12
N GLU A 333 43.78 14.94 13.79
CA GLU A 333 44.88 14.04 13.47
C GLU A 333 45.56 14.43 12.15
N VAL A 334 44.78 14.76 11.12
CA VAL A 334 45.31 15.18 9.80
C VAL A 334 46.06 16.52 9.88
N SER A 335 45.57 17.46 10.69
CA SER A 335 46.19 18.78 10.85
C SER A 335 47.29 18.82 11.92
N GLY A 336 47.46 17.76 12.71
CA GLY A 336 48.36 17.75 13.88
C GLY A 336 47.90 18.65 15.02
N TYR A 337 46.61 18.97 15.12
CA TYR A 337 46.05 19.71 16.26
C TYR A 337 46.08 18.85 17.53
N SER A 338 46.72 19.37 18.58
CA SER A 338 46.96 18.67 19.84
C SER A 338 46.21 19.27 21.04
N GLY A 339 45.36 20.28 20.82
CA GLY A 339 44.61 20.94 21.89
C GLY A 339 43.38 20.17 22.40
N MET A 340 43.04 19.02 21.80
CA MET A 340 41.93 18.17 22.23
C MET A 340 42.34 17.11 23.27
N ASP A 341 41.43 16.77 24.18
CA ASP A 341 41.51 15.53 24.96
C ASP A 341 41.03 14.38 24.09
N ARG A 342 41.99 13.73 23.42
CA ARG A 342 41.72 12.63 22.48
C ARG A 342 40.92 11.49 23.10
N ASN A 343 41.22 11.11 24.35
CA ASN A 343 40.51 10.01 25.01
C ASN A 343 39.09 10.44 25.41
N GLY A 344 38.94 11.67 25.89
CA GLY A 344 37.64 12.28 26.15
C GLY A 344 36.74 12.31 24.90
N VAL A 345 37.30 12.72 23.77
CA VAL A 345 36.62 12.76 22.45
C VAL A 345 36.16 11.37 21.99
N ILE A 346 37.02 10.36 22.08
CA ILE A 346 36.65 8.98 21.73
C ILE A 346 35.54 8.47 22.67
N ASN A 347 35.69 8.68 23.98
CA ASN A 347 34.69 8.28 24.96
C ASN A 347 33.36 9.00 24.73
N PHE A 348 33.39 10.27 24.32
CA PHE A 348 32.19 11.00 23.93
C PHE A 348 31.47 10.28 22.79
N ILE A 349 32.17 9.94 21.70
CA ILE A 349 31.55 9.29 20.54
C ILE A 349 30.90 7.96 20.95
N LEU A 350 31.60 7.13 21.72
CA LEU A 350 31.10 5.81 22.12
C LEU A 350 29.92 5.89 23.11
N ASN A 351 29.97 6.83 24.06
CA ASN A 351 28.93 6.99 25.08
C ASN A 351 27.64 7.65 24.54
N ASN A 352 27.65 8.16 23.32
CA ASN A 352 26.48 8.76 22.67
C ASN A 352 25.88 7.86 21.57
N ARG A 353 26.12 6.54 21.63
CA ARG A 353 25.38 5.54 20.86
C ARG A 353 23.97 5.36 21.45
N ASN A 354 22.97 5.20 20.60
CA ASN A 354 21.58 4.95 20.97
C ASN A 354 21.36 3.48 21.36
N SER A 355 20.11 3.12 21.69
CA SER A 355 19.76 1.75 22.11
C SER A 355 19.97 0.69 21.02
N TRP A 356 19.98 1.08 19.74
CA TRP A 356 20.30 0.21 18.60
C TRP A 356 21.80 0.09 18.37
N GLY A 357 22.62 0.85 19.10
CA GLY A 357 24.06 0.83 18.93
C GLY A 357 24.56 1.67 17.76
N ILE A 358 23.75 2.59 17.25
CA ILE A 358 24.14 3.55 16.22
C ILE A 358 24.06 4.97 16.77
N TRP A 359 24.22 6.01 15.95
CA TRP A 359 24.24 7.39 16.41
C TRP A 359 23.02 8.18 15.92
N ASN A 360 22.49 9.00 16.82
CA ASN A 360 21.44 9.97 16.52
C ASN A 360 22.07 11.27 16.02
N ASN A 361 21.25 12.13 15.40
CA ASN A 361 21.68 13.46 14.97
C ASN A 361 22.16 14.35 16.13
N ALA A 362 21.70 14.15 17.36
CA ALA A 362 22.18 14.89 18.52
C ALA A 362 21.95 14.13 19.83
N ARG A 363 22.32 14.76 20.95
CA ARG A 363 22.05 14.25 22.30
C ARG A 363 20.60 14.44 22.69
N GLU A 364 20.07 15.62 22.39
CA GLU A 364 18.74 16.07 22.73
C GLU A 364 17.71 15.65 21.67
N PHE A 365 18.16 15.50 20.42
CA PHE A 365 17.35 15.10 19.29
C PHE A 365 17.67 13.63 18.95
N HIS A 366 16.64 12.81 18.83
CA HIS A 366 16.77 11.38 18.55
C HIS A 366 16.36 11.08 17.12
N TYR A 367 16.89 11.85 16.16
CA TYR A 367 16.66 11.52 14.76
C TYR A 367 17.57 10.38 14.32
N HIS A 368 16.95 9.28 13.91
CA HIS A 368 17.56 8.10 13.32
C HIS A 368 17.77 8.27 11.80
N GLU A 369 18.67 9.17 11.39
CA GLU A 369 19.08 9.30 9.98
C GLU A 369 20.36 8.50 9.70
N LEU A 370 20.38 7.72 8.62
CA LEU A 370 21.51 6.82 8.30
C LEU A 370 22.84 7.58 8.13
N ILE A 371 22.75 8.81 7.63
CA ILE A 371 23.91 9.69 7.39
C ILE A 371 24.71 9.97 8.68
N GLU A 372 24.09 9.98 9.86
CA GLU A 372 24.79 10.25 11.11
C GLU A 372 25.78 9.14 11.45
N SER A 373 25.31 7.90 11.35
CA SER A 373 26.11 6.72 11.67
C SER A 373 27.19 6.48 10.63
N PHE A 374 26.87 6.69 9.35
CA PHE A 374 27.86 6.68 8.27
C PHE A 374 29.00 7.67 8.53
N GLN A 375 28.69 8.91 8.90
CA GLN A 375 29.70 9.95 9.12
C GLN A 375 30.63 9.62 10.30
N VAL A 376 30.06 9.09 11.40
CA VAL A 376 30.86 8.67 12.56
C VAL A 376 31.77 7.49 12.18
N ILE A 377 31.22 6.47 11.52
CA ILE A 377 31.97 5.28 11.12
C ILE A 377 33.08 5.63 10.12
N ARG A 378 32.80 6.48 9.12
CA ARG A 378 33.79 7.00 8.19
C ARG A 378 34.95 7.68 8.92
N ALA A 379 34.66 8.60 9.82
CA ALA A 379 35.69 9.32 10.56
C ALA A 379 36.51 8.39 11.47
N LEU A 380 35.89 7.41 12.15
CA LEU A 380 36.60 6.41 12.95
C LEU A 380 37.46 5.48 12.09
N HIS A 381 36.97 5.10 10.90
CA HIS A 381 37.70 4.27 9.96
C HIS A 381 38.93 4.99 9.41
N GLU A 382 38.76 6.21 8.92
CA GLU A 382 39.83 7.01 8.29
C GLU A 382 40.88 7.52 9.30
N SER A 383 40.51 7.65 10.59
CA SER A 383 41.45 7.90 11.70
C SER A 383 42.12 6.63 12.25
N GLY A 384 41.83 5.45 11.67
CA GLY A 384 42.35 4.16 12.16
C GLY A 384 41.81 3.75 13.55
N GLN A 385 40.74 4.39 14.02
CA GLN A 385 40.10 4.16 15.33
C GLN A 385 38.94 3.17 15.28
N ILE A 386 38.61 2.59 14.11
CA ILE A 386 37.52 1.61 14.00
C ILE A 386 37.74 0.34 14.85
N SER A 387 38.99 0.06 15.22
CA SER A 387 39.37 -1.07 16.09
C SER A 387 38.94 -0.88 17.55
N ILE A 388 38.55 0.34 17.94
CA ILE A 388 38.00 0.63 19.27
C ILE A 388 36.63 -0.02 19.46
N LEU A 389 35.86 -0.17 18.38
CA LEU A 389 34.60 -0.92 18.40
C LEU A 389 34.89 -2.41 18.53
N SER A 390 34.33 -3.04 19.56
CA SER A 390 34.39 -4.48 19.74
C SER A 390 33.65 -5.23 18.62
N PRO A 391 33.95 -6.51 18.38
CA PRO A 391 33.21 -7.32 17.39
C PRO A 391 31.70 -7.34 17.62
N SER A 392 31.27 -7.34 18.90
CA SER A 392 29.84 -7.29 19.25
C SER A 392 29.19 -5.97 18.87
N GLU A 393 29.89 -4.84 19.05
CA GLU A 393 29.38 -3.52 18.69
C GLU A 393 29.30 -3.35 17.17
N LYS A 394 30.28 -3.88 16.44
CA LYS A 394 30.25 -3.92 14.97
C LYS A 394 29.07 -4.73 14.43
N SER A 395 28.80 -5.91 15.00
CA SER A 395 27.60 -6.69 14.70
C SER A 395 26.32 -5.94 15.05
N GLN A 396 26.29 -5.23 16.18
CA GLN A 396 25.13 -4.43 16.57
C GLN A 396 24.85 -3.30 15.56
N ILE A 397 25.90 -2.62 15.09
CA ILE A 397 25.78 -1.58 14.05
C ILE A 397 25.21 -2.19 12.75
N ALA A 398 25.75 -3.33 12.30
CA ALA A 398 25.24 -4.01 11.11
C ALA A 398 23.77 -4.40 11.26
N SER A 399 23.37 -4.99 12.39
CA SER A 399 21.97 -5.33 12.66
C SER A 399 21.05 -4.11 12.69
N ALA A 400 21.54 -2.94 13.12
CA ALA A 400 20.75 -1.72 13.12
C ALA A 400 20.53 -1.14 11.71
N LEU A 401 21.34 -1.51 10.71
CA LEU A 401 21.11 -1.09 9.33
C LEU A 401 19.86 -1.74 8.73
N GLU A 402 19.39 -2.88 9.25
CA GLU A 402 18.14 -3.50 8.82
C GLU A 402 16.91 -2.60 9.04
N TYR A 403 16.98 -1.63 9.96
CA TYR A 403 15.92 -0.62 10.13
C TYR A 403 15.79 0.36 8.96
N TYR A 404 16.79 0.42 8.07
CA TYR A 404 16.84 1.29 6.89
C TYR A 404 16.66 0.52 5.58
N LYS A 405 16.64 -0.80 5.62
CA LYS A 405 16.58 -1.65 4.43
C LYS A 405 15.17 -1.64 3.82
N GLN A 406 15.11 -1.56 2.50
CA GLN A 406 13.86 -1.47 1.73
C GLN A 406 13.66 -2.66 0.79
N SER A 407 12.47 -2.74 0.19
CA SER A 407 11.98 -3.93 -0.48
C SER A 407 12.60 -4.30 -1.81
N ASP A 408 13.27 -3.35 -2.45
CA ASP A 408 13.98 -3.54 -3.71
C ASP A 408 15.45 -3.94 -3.51
N GLY A 409 15.89 -4.06 -2.25
CA GLY A 409 17.26 -4.36 -1.86
C GLY A 409 18.07 -3.13 -1.45
N GLY A 410 17.59 -1.92 -1.73
CA GLY A 410 18.25 -0.67 -1.35
C GLY A 410 18.08 -0.30 0.13
N TYR A 411 18.72 0.81 0.52
CA TYR A 411 18.53 1.43 1.84
C TYR A 411 17.90 2.81 1.71
N SER A 412 17.14 3.23 2.72
CA SER A 412 16.55 4.58 2.85
C SER A 412 17.38 5.47 3.78
N LEU A 413 17.16 6.78 3.68
CA LEU A 413 17.81 7.76 4.57
C LEU A 413 17.21 7.75 5.98
N LEU A 414 15.93 7.40 6.09
CA LEU A 414 15.17 7.30 7.33
C LEU A 414 14.97 5.85 7.76
N SER A 415 15.01 5.59 9.05
CA SER A 415 14.62 4.29 9.60
C SER A 415 13.11 4.10 9.58
N MET A 416 12.67 2.85 9.59
CA MET A 416 11.25 2.47 9.57
C MET A 416 10.42 2.91 10.79
N ASP A 417 11.00 3.54 11.80
CA ASP A 417 10.28 4.00 13.01
C ASP A 417 9.63 5.39 12.87
N TYR A 418 9.87 6.09 11.76
CA TYR A 418 9.18 7.34 11.44
C TYR A 418 7.78 7.09 10.87
N THR A 419 6.84 6.76 11.75
CA THR A 419 5.43 6.66 11.37
C THR A 419 4.91 7.99 10.81
N SER A 420 4.47 7.99 9.56
CA SER A 420 3.81 9.12 8.92
C SER A 420 2.35 9.27 9.34
N LEU A 421 1.82 10.49 9.26
CA LEU A 421 0.38 10.75 9.41
C LEU A 421 -0.45 10.07 8.32
N ASN A 422 0.10 9.87 7.13
CA ASN A 422 -0.55 9.09 6.08
C ASN A 422 -0.76 7.64 6.54
N LEU A 423 0.28 6.98 7.07
CA LEU A 423 0.16 5.62 7.61
C LEU A 423 -0.83 5.54 8.78
N ILE A 424 -0.82 6.52 9.70
CA ILE A 424 -1.79 6.57 10.81
C ILE A 424 -3.21 6.69 10.26
N TYR A 425 -3.44 7.60 9.31
CA TYR A 425 -4.74 7.78 8.67
C TYR A 425 -5.24 6.51 7.98
N SER A 426 -4.37 5.84 7.22
CA SER A 426 -4.66 4.58 6.55
C SER A 426 -5.03 3.48 7.56
N VAL A 427 -4.25 3.31 8.62
CA VAL A 427 -4.53 2.32 9.67
C VAL A 427 -5.83 2.64 10.40
N VAL A 428 -6.01 3.86 10.91
CA VAL A 428 -7.21 4.24 11.67
C VAL A 428 -8.47 4.04 10.83
N ASN A 429 -8.48 4.53 9.58
CA ASN A 429 -9.67 4.40 8.73
C ASN A 429 -9.93 2.94 8.30
N SER A 430 -8.89 2.13 8.06
CA SER A 430 -9.07 0.70 7.79
C SER A 430 -9.66 -0.04 8.98
N PHE A 431 -9.21 0.27 10.20
CA PHE A 431 -9.76 -0.34 11.42
C PHE A 431 -11.20 0.11 11.67
N GLU A 432 -11.53 1.38 11.43
CA GLU A 432 -12.92 1.85 11.51
C GLU A 432 -13.84 1.15 10.49
N LEU A 433 -13.41 1.00 9.23
CA LEU A 433 -14.19 0.29 8.20
C LEU A 433 -14.56 -1.15 8.59
N TYR A 434 -13.77 -1.78 9.46
CA TYR A 434 -13.97 -3.14 9.94
C TYR A 434 -14.53 -3.20 11.37
N ASP A 435 -14.96 -2.09 11.97
CA ASP A 435 -15.38 -1.97 13.38
C ASP A 435 -14.32 -2.49 14.39
N ARG A 436 -13.03 -2.27 14.09
CA ARG A 436 -11.88 -2.78 14.86
C ARG A 436 -11.11 -1.70 15.61
N LEU A 437 -11.59 -0.44 15.67
CA LEU A 437 -10.88 0.63 16.40
C LEU A 437 -10.55 0.26 17.86
N SER A 438 -11.32 -0.62 18.50
CA SER A 438 -11.05 -1.13 19.85
C SER A 438 -9.78 -1.96 19.97
N ASP A 439 -9.23 -2.46 18.86
CA ASP A 439 -7.98 -3.22 18.81
C ASP A 439 -6.75 -2.29 18.91
N LEU A 440 -6.94 -0.99 18.74
CA LEU A 440 -5.89 0.03 18.84
C LEU A 440 -6.03 0.79 20.17
N ASP A 441 -4.92 1.34 20.69
CA ASP A 441 -4.96 2.26 21.83
C ASP A 441 -5.23 3.70 21.36
N PRO A 442 -6.43 4.27 21.59
CA PRO A 442 -6.78 5.60 21.11
C PRO A 442 -6.00 6.72 21.81
N GLN A 443 -5.54 6.50 23.05
CA GLN A 443 -4.77 7.48 23.80
C GLN A 443 -3.35 7.59 23.25
N MET A 444 -2.70 6.45 23.00
CA MET A 444 -1.38 6.45 22.37
C MET A 444 -1.41 7.01 20.94
N LEU A 445 -2.46 6.72 20.17
CA LEU A 445 -2.65 7.32 18.84
C LEU A 445 -2.86 8.84 18.92
N PHE A 446 -3.63 9.31 19.91
CA PHE A 446 -3.80 10.73 20.16
C PHE A 446 -2.45 11.42 20.43
N GLU A 447 -1.64 10.88 21.34
CA GLU A 447 -0.31 11.41 21.67
C GLU A 447 0.62 11.42 20.46
N LEU A 448 0.54 10.38 19.61
CA LEU A 448 1.30 10.27 18.37
C LEU A 448 0.91 11.38 17.38
N ILE A 449 -0.38 11.56 17.12
CA ILE A 449 -0.89 12.59 16.21
C ILE A 449 -0.64 14.00 16.77
N GLU A 450 -0.84 14.20 18.08
CA GLU A 450 -0.58 15.47 18.76
C GLU A 450 0.91 15.86 18.69
N SER A 451 1.83 14.89 18.77
CA SER A 451 3.26 15.15 18.58
C SER A 451 3.64 15.67 17.18
N CYS A 452 2.73 15.49 16.20
CA CYS A 452 2.85 16.03 14.86
C CYS A 452 2.21 17.42 14.72
N TYR A 453 1.55 17.96 15.75
CA TYR A 453 0.97 19.29 15.70
C TYR A 453 1.99 20.38 16.04
N PHE A 454 2.05 21.41 15.20
CA PHE A 454 2.95 22.55 15.36
C PHE A 454 2.16 23.85 15.34
N SER A 455 2.42 24.69 16.34
CA SER A 455 1.85 26.03 16.45
C SER A 455 2.97 27.07 16.66
N THR A 456 2.98 28.07 15.79
CA THR A 456 3.75 29.32 15.94
C THR A 456 2.80 30.51 15.95
N SER A 457 3.32 31.70 16.21
CA SER A 457 2.54 32.93 16.10
C SER A 457 1.91 33.16 14.73
N ASN A 458 2.36 32.46 13.68
CA ASN A 458 1.98 32.71 12.28
C ASN A 458 1.54 31.42 11.54
N THR A 459 1.54 30.25 12.18
CA THR A 459 1.20 28.99 11.50
C THR A 459 0.77 27.92 12.49
N HIS A 460 -0.36 27.26 12.20
CA HIS A 460 -1.01 26.19 12.94
C HIS A 460 -1.28 25.03 11.96
N SER A 461 -0.43 24.01 11.99
CA SER A 461 -0.51 22.89 11.03
C SER A 461 0.13 21.62 11.59
N PHE A 462 0.06 20.53 10.84
CA PHE A 462 0.68 19.25 11.17
C PHE A 462 1.87 18.95 10.28
N VAL A 463 2.90 18.31 10.83
CA VAL A 463 4.01 17.72 10.05
C VAL A 463 3.70 16.31 9.62
N GLY A 464 4.32 15.87 8.53
CA GLY A 464 4.07 14.56 7.93
C GLY A 464 4.40 13.34 8.78
N CYS A 465 5.24 13.44 9.81
CA CYS A 465 5.61 12.29 10.65
C CYS A 465 5.95 12.63 12.10
N LYS A 466 5.90 11.60 12.94
CA LYS A 466 6.24 11.68 14.37
C LYS A 466 7.63 12.27 14.58
N GLY A 467 7.76 13.06 15.64
CA GLY A 467 9.06 13.39 16.24
C GLY A 467 9.74 14.62 15.65
N MET A 468 9.27 15.16 14.53
CA MET A 468 9.89 16.34 13.91
C MET A 468 9.67 17.67 14.67
N ILE A 469 8.66 17.76 15.53
CA ILE A 469 8.27 19.02 16.21
C ILE A 469 8.73 19.09 17.67
N ALA A 470 9.40 18.06 18.19
CA ALA A 470 9.56 17.82 19.63
C ALA A 470 10.15 18.98 20.48
N HIS A 471 10.63 20.08 19.89
CA HIS A 471 11.25 21.19 20.62
C HIS A 471 10.80 22.59 20.20
N HIS A 472 9.51 22.75 19.88
CA HIS A 472 8.93 24.06 19.59
C HIS A 472 9.02 25.06 20.75
N ASP A 473 9.05 24.58 22.00
CA ASP A 473 9.27 25.39 23.21
C ASP A 473 10.64 26.09 23.22
N LEU A 474 11.59 25.61 22.41
CA LEU A 474 12.89 26.24 22.22
C LEU A 474 12.89 27.30 21.09
N GLY A 475 11.81 27.39 20.31
CA GLY A 475 11.67 28.32 19.18
C GLY A 475 12.36 27.86 17.89
N PHE A 476 12.58 26.56 17.72
CA PHE A 476 13.36 26.01 16.60
C PHE A 476 12.62 24.90 15.86
N GLN A 477 12.67 24.92 14.53
CA GLN A 477 12.33 23.79 13.67
C GLN A 477 13.62 23.06 13.30
N ALA A 478 13.88 21.90 13.90
CA ALA A 478 14.97 21.01 13.48
C ALA A 478 14.40 19.99 12.48
N GLY A 479 14.64 20.21 11.19
CA GLY A 479 14.28 19.25 10.13
C GLY A 479 15.33 18.15 9.95
N PHE A 480 15.01 17.18 9.10
CA PHE A 480 15.96 16.14 8.71
C PHE A 480 17.14 16.73 7.94
N ARG A 481 18.37 16.32 8.29
CA ARG A 481 19.56 16.77 7.57
C ARG A 481 19.60 16.23 6.14
N SER A 482 19.11 15.02 5.93
CA SER A 482 19.17 14.33 4.64
C SER A 482 18.06 14.73 3.67
N GLN A 483 17.09 15.55 4.11
CA GLN A 483 15.92 15.96 3.33
C GLN A 483 15.26 14.81 2.56
N PRO A 484 14.73 13.81 3.27
CA PRO A 484 14.10 12.62 2.68
C PRO A 484 12.97 13.01 1.73
N ILE A 485 12.86 12.28 0.62
CA ILE A 485 11.98 12.64 -0.49
C ILE A 485 10.49 12.54 -0.14
N GLU A 486 10.11 11.89 0.95
CA GLU A 486 8.72 11.80 1.42
C GLU A 486 8.20 13.13 1.95
N TYR A 487 9.08 13.95 2.55
CA TYR A 487 8.69 15.19 3.23
C TYR A 487 9.26 16.45 2.57
N TYR A 488 10.10 16.30 1.53
CA TYR A 488 10.77 17.39 0.83
C TYR A 488 10.62 17.21 -0.69
N ARG A 489 9.39 17.19 -1.21
CA ARG A 489 9.04 17.05 -2.64
C ARG A 489 8.93 18.37 -3.39
N ASN A 490 9.49 19.45 -2.86
CA ASN A 490 9.38 20.77 -3.47
C ASN A 490 10.15 20.83 -4.79
N SER A 491 9.44 20.81 -5.92
CA SER A 491 10.00 20.85 -7.27
C SER A 491 9.19 21.78 -8.20
N ARG A 492 9.70 21.96 -9.43
CA ARG A 492 9.04 22.64 -10.55
C ARG A 492 8.00 21.74 -11.23
N LYS A 493 8.02 20.43 -10.96
CA LYS A 493 7.18 19.40 -11.60
C LYS A 493 7.37 19.32 -13.11
N GLU A 494 8.57 19.62 -13.59
CA GLU A 494 8.96 19.31 -14.96
C GLU A 494 9.46 17.86 -15.03
N LEU A 495 10.15 17.39 -13.99
CA LEU A 495 10.74 16.05 -13.90
C LEU A 495 10.26 15.24 -12.69
N PHE A 496 9.96 15.90 -11.57
CA PHE A 496 9.65 15.27 -10.29
C PHE A 496 8.24 15.62 -9.85
N PHE A 497 7.38 14.62 -9.69
CA PHE A 497 5.95 14.82 -9.42
C PHE A 497 5.64 14.56 -7.95
N GLY A 498 5.50 15.64 -7.17
CA GLY A 498 5.05 15.56 -5.79
C GLY A 498 4.64 16.93 -5.22
N THR A 499 3.66 16.93 -4.33
CA THR A 499 3.22 18.09 -3.52
C THR A 499 3.69 18.01 -2.07
N GLY A 500 4.31 16.88 -1.70
CA GLY A 500 4.74 16.57 -0.34
C GLY A 500 5.70 17.61 0.23
N GLU A 501 5.20 18.43 1.12
CA GLU A 501 5.99 19.36 1.91
C GLU A 501 5.92 18.95 3.36
N LEU A 502 6.96 19.30 4.13
CA LEU A 502 7.05 18.95 5.53
C LEU A 502 5.79 19.29 6.35
N TYR A 503 5.07 20.35 5.96
CA TYR A 503 3.78 20.76 6.52
C TYR A 503 2.82 21.02 5.36
N SER A 504 1.62 20.43 5.39
CA SER A 504 0.64 20.61 4.33
C SER A 504 -0.80 20.44 4.85
N HIS A 505 -1.76 20.92 4.05
CA HIS A 505 -3.17 20.64 4.27
C HIS A 505 -3.48 19.14 4.19
N GLU A 506 -2.71 18.36 3.43
CA GLU A 506 -2.81 16.91 3.38
C GLU A 506 -2.57 16.29 4.76
N TYR A 507 -1.45 16.62 5.40
CA TYR A 507 -1.14 16.12 6.73
C TYR A 507 -2.11 16.65 7.80
N THR A 508 -2.56 17.89 7.63
CA THR A 508 -3.61 18.46 8.50
C THR A 508 -4.91 17.67 8.38
N TYR A 509 -5.30 17.27 7.16
CA TYR A 509 -6.47 16.43 6.95
C TYR A 509 -6.29 15.06 7.60
N TYR A 510 -5.18 14.36 7.32
CA TYR A 510 -4.92 13.04 7.90
C TYR A 510 -4.97 13.05 9.43
N ALA A 511 -4.40 14.07 10.07
CA ALA A 511 -4.47 14.23 11.52
C ALA A 511 -5.90 14.49 12.02
N LEU A 512 -6.60 15.48 11.46
CA LEU A 512 -7.96 15.85 11.90
C LEU A 512 -8.97 14.73 11.70
N ASP A 513 -8.86 14.00 10.58
CA ASP A 513 -9.70 12.87 10.25
C ASP A 513 -9.43 11.70 11.20
N SER A 514 -8.16 11.32 11.39
CA SER A 514 -7.79 10.27 12.36
C SER A 514 -8.26 10.60 13.78
N LEU A 515 -8.10 11.85 14.23
CA LEU A 515 -8.59 12.32 15.54
C LEU A 515 -10.11 12.25 15.65
N ARG A 516 -10.84 12.48 14.55
CA ARG A 516 -12.30 12.35 14.52
C ARG A 516 -12.73 10.90 14.70
N GLU A 517 -12.12 9.99 13.93
CA GLU A 517 -12.44 8.56 13.97
C GLU A 517 -12.14 7.93 15.34
N ILE A 518 -10.98 8.23 15.94
CA ILE A 518 -10.66 7.74 17.30
C ILE A 518 -11.38 8.51 18.43
N HIS A 519 -12.31 9.41 18.08
CA HIS A 519 -13.10 10.23 19.01
C HIS A 519 -12.29 11.15 19.94
N LYS A 520 -11.12 11.62 19.48
CA LYS A 520 -10.19 12.49 20.23
C LYS A 520 -10.11 13.92 19.71
N LEU A 521 -10.83 14.26 18.62
CA LEU A 521 -10.84 15.63 18.08
C LEU A 521 -11.36 16.68 19.09
N HIS A 522 -12.30 16.31 19.95
CA HIS A 522 -12.78 17.21 21.01
C HIS A 522 -11.71 17.44 22.09
N GLU A 523 -10.96 16.39 22.45
CA GLU A 523 -9.84 16.50 23.38
C GLU A 523 -8.73 17.38 22.80
N PHE A 524 -8.39 17.18 21.53
CA PHE A 524 -7.45 18.04 20.80
C PHE A 524 -7.87 19.52 20.85
N LYS A 525 -9.15 19.81 20.61
CA LYS A 525 -9.73 21.17 20.70
C LYS A 525 -9.60 21.80 22.09
N ASN A 526 -9.50 21.00 23.15
CA ASN A 526 -9.31 21.52 24.51
C ASN A 526 -7.87 21.97 24.78
N HIS A 527 -6.91 21.44 24.01
CA HIS A 527 -5.49 21.78 24.10
C HIS A 527 -5.07 22.82 23.05
N HIS A 528 -5.68 22.81 21.86
CA HIS A 528 -5.29 23.62 20.70
C HIS A 528 -6.49 24.36 20.09
N ASP A 529 -6.26 25.57 19.59
CA ASP A 529 -7.33 26.38 18.99
C ASP A 529 -7.59 25.98 17.53
N LEU A 530 -8.68 25.23 17.32
CA LEU A 530 -9.14 24.84 15.98
C LEU A 530 -9.60 26.03 15.12
N HIS A 531 -9.92 27.19 15.70
CA HIS A 531 -10.19 28.40 14.92
C HIS A 531 -8.94 28.91 14.20
N GLU A 532 -7.76 28.78 14.80
CA GLU A 532 -6.51 29.20 14.16
C GLU A 532 -6.17 28.27 12.99
N VAL A 533 -6.35 26.96 13.15
CA VAL A 533 -6.19 26.00 12.04
C VAL A 533 -7.16 26.33 10.88
N LEU A 534 -8.43 26.62 11.21
CA LEU A 534 -9.43 27.04 10.22
C LEU A 534 -9.02 28.33 9.49
N ASN A 535 -8.58 29.35 10.24
CA ASN A 535 -8.18 30.63 9.68
C ASN A 535 -6.96 30.49 8.77
N ASP A 536 -5.99 29.66 9.15
CA ASP A 536 -4.79 29.41 8.35
C ASP A 536 -5.12 28.75 7.01
N ILE A 537 -6.04 27.79 6.98
CA ILE A 537 -6.49 27.15 5.74
C ILE A 537 -7.23 28.16 4.85
N ILE A 538 -8.11 28.97 5.42
CA ILE A 538 -8.83 30.01 4.66
C ILE A 538 -7.83 31.05 4.09
N ALA A 539 -6.88 31.49 4.91
CA ALA A 539 -5.89 32.49 4.54
C ALA A 539 -4.86 31.98 3.52
N SER A 540 -4.72 30.66 3.36
CA SER A 540 -3.84 30.08 2.33
C SER A 540 -4.46 30.10 0.93
N GLN A 541 -5.70 30.56 0.77
CA GLN A 541 -6.26 30.81 -0.56
C GLN A 541 -5.51 31.97 -1.23
N PHE A 542 -4.92 31.70 -2.38
CA PHE A 542 -4.16 32.71 -3.11
C PHE A 542 -5.06 33.48 -4.09
N ILE A 543 -5.01 34.80 -4.04
CA ILE A 543 -5.80 35.69 -4.89
C ILE A 543 -4.86 36.73 -5.51
N ASP A 544 -4.63 36.65 -6.81
CA ASP A 544 -3.90 37.65 -7.61
C ASP A 544 -4.46 37.69 -9.03
N ILE A 545 -4.94 38.86 -9.45
CA ILE A 545 -5.59 39.05 -10.74
C ILE A 545 -4.69 38.75 -11.96
N ASN A 546 -3.37 38.71 -11.77
CA ASN A 546 -2.42 38.44 -12.85
C ASN A 546 -1.88 37.00 -12.81
N ALA A 547 -2.24 36.22 -11.80
CA ALA A 547 -1.73 34.87 -11.62
C ALA A 547 -2.63 33.83 -12.28
N ILE A 548 -2.01 32.79 -12.85
CA ILE A 548 -2.73 31.77 -13.62
C ILE A 548 -3.58 30.89 -12.70
N ASN A 549 -3.06 30.57 -11.51
CA ASN A 549 -3.69 29.69 -10.52
C ASN A 549 -4.42 30.48 -9.40
N SER A 550 -4.79 31.74 -9.66
CA SER A 550 -5.58 32.55 -8.72
C SER A 550 -6.88 31.85 -8.34
N GLY A 551 -7.19 31.81 -7.04
CA GLY A 551 -8.36 31.16 -6.46
C GLY A 551 -8.06 29.82 -5.77
N GLY A 552 -6.98 29.13 -6.14
CA GLY A 552 -6.55 27.88 -5.51
C GLY A 552 -5.87 28.08 -4.15
N PHE A 553 -5.63 26.97 -3.44
CA PHE A 553 -5.00 26.98 -2.12
C PHE A 553 -3.52 26.62 -2.20
N LEU A 554 -2.70 27.38 -1.48
CA LEU A 554 -1.32 27.03 -1.17
C LEU A 554 -1.27 25.78 -0.27
N PRO A 555 -0.16 25.01 -0.27
CA PRO A 555 -0.03 23.80 0.54
C PRO A 555 -0.13 24.08 2.05
N SER A 556 0.28 25.27 2.48
CA SER A 556 0.13 25.78 3.85
C SER A 556 0.29 27.30 3.90
N LEU A 557 -0.18 27.95 4.98
CA LEU A 557 -0.03 29.40 5.17
C LEU A 557 1.43 29.86 5.25
N LYS A 558 2.38 28.95 5.50
CA LYS A 558 3.82 29.30 5.50
C LYS A 558 4.26 29.96 4.20
N HIS A 559 3.57 29.71 3.08
CA HIS A 559 3.96 30.27 1.78
C HIS A 559 3.45 31.71 1.57
N ASP A 560 2.70 32.29 2.52
CA ASP A 560 2.07 33.60 2.30
C ASP A 560 3.06 34.79 2.26
N HIS A 561 4.28 34.63 2.75
CA HIS A 561 5.29 35.69 2.68
C HIS A 561 6.10 35.69 1.37
N LEU A 562 5.83 34.74 0.47
CA LEU A 562 6.56 34.57 -0.78
C LEU A 562 6.05 35.53 -1.86
N ASP A 563 6.81 35.74 -2.93
CA ASP A 563 6.34 36.55 -4.05
C ASP A 563 5.21 35.83 -4.81
N ALA A 564 4.38 36.63 -5.49
CA ALA A 564 3.19 36.12 -6.17
C ALA A 564 3.50 35.07 -7.25
N THR A 565 4.63 35.20 -7.95
CA THR A 565 5.02 34.26 -9.01
C THR A 565 5.32 32.89 -8.43
N PHE A 566 5.98 32.85 -7.27
CA PHE A 566 6.27 31.59 -6.59
C PHE A 566 5.02 30.96 -5.98
N LYS A 567 4.15 31.77 -5.35
CA LYS A 567 2.85 31.29 -4.85
C LYS A 567 2.04 30.63 -5.97
N ASP A 568 1.99 31.26 -7.14
CA ASP A 568 1.27 30.75 -8.31
C ASP A 568 1.74 29.34 -8.73
N ARG A 569 3.06 29.09 -8.69
CA ARG A 569 3.66 27.78 -9.00
C ARG A 569 3.46 26.71 -7.91
N LYS A 570 3.04 27.10 -6.71
CA LYS A 570 2.82 26.19 -5.58
C LYS A 570 1.36 25.75 -5.44
N ILE A 571 0.47 26.28 -6.26
CA ILE A 571 -0.94 25.95 -6.23
C ILE A 571 -1.18 24.72 -7.10
N PHE A 572 -1.67 23.67 -6.46
CA PHE A 572 -2.05 22.43 -7.11
C PHE A 572 -3.45 22.02 -6.66
N LEU A 573 -4.15 21.27 -7.50
CA LEU A 573 -5.49 20.81 -7.20
C LEU A 573 -5.52 19.99 -5.90
N GLU A 574 -4.50 19.17 -5.67
CA GLU A 574 -4.35 18.36 -4.46
C GLU A 574 -4.33 19.20 -3.17
N ASN A 575 -3.60 20.32 -3.14
CA ASN A 575 -3.57 21.23 -2.00
C ASN A 575 -4.98 21.78 -1.72
N SER A 576 -5.70 22.12 -2.78
CA SER A 576 -7.08 22.61 -2.71
C SER A 576 -8.07 21.52 -2.27
N TYR A 577 -7.87 20.28 -2.69
CA TYR A 577 -8.66 19.12 -2.27
C TYR A 577 -8.54 18.91 -0.76
N PHE A 578 -7.31 18.84 -0.24
CA PHE A 578 -7.09 18.63 1.19
C PHE A 578 -7.49 19.84 2.03
N ALA A 579 -7.35 21.07 1.53
CA ALA A 579 -7.89 22.25 2.18
C ALA A 579 -9.42 22.12 2.37
N VAL A 580 -10.16 21.79 1.30
CA VAL A 580 -11.62 21.59 1.37
C VAL A 580 -12.00 20.48 2.35
N LYS A 581 -11.27 19.35 2.34
CA LYS A 581 -11.48 18.23 3.27
C LYS A 581 -11.29 18.68 4.73
N CYS A 582 -10.25 19.47 5.02
CA CYS A 582 -10.04 20.03 6.36
C CYS A 582 -11.20 20.96 6.77
N LEU A 583 -11.63 21.86 5.87
CA LEU A 583 -12.72 22.79 6.16
C LEU A 583 -14.03 22.07 6.50
N GLU A 584 -14.35 20.95 5.84
CA GLU A 584 -15.52 20.13 6.15
C GLU A 584 -15.49 19.58 7.58
N ILE A 585 -14.34 19.05 8.02
CA ILE A 585 -14.15 18.55 9.39
C ILE A 585 -14.28 19.68 10.41
N LEU A 586 -13.61 20.80 10.16
CA LEU A 586 -13.55 21.94 11.07
C LEU A 586 -14.91 22.63 11.23
N VAL A 587 -15.69 22.74 10.15
CA VAL A 587 -17.07 23.28 10.21
C VAL A 587 -17.93 22.45 11.18
N GLY A 588 -17.84 21.11 11.11
CA GLY A 588 -18.53 20.22 12.03
C GLY A 588 -18.02 20.37 13.48
N ALA A 589 -16.70 20.31 13.69
CA ALA A 589 -16.08 20.37 15.01
C ALA A 589 -16.27 21.71 15.74
N LEU A 590 -16.47 22.80 14.99
CA LEU A 590 -16.71 24.15 15.50
C LEU A 590 -18.19 24.54 15.53
N ASN A 591 -19.11 23.64 15.14
CA ASN A 591 -20.54 23.92 15.01
C ASN A 591 -20.84 25.13 14.11
N LEU A 592 -20.10 25.27 13.01
CA LEU A 592 -20.35 26.26 11.97
C LEU A 592 -21.39 25.71 10.99
N ASN A 593 -22.01 26.59 10.18
CA ASN A 593 -23.09 26.18 9.27
C ASN A 593 -22.62 25.21 8.18
N THR A 594 -22.02 25.73 7.11
CA THR A 594 -21.53 24.96 5.98
C THR A 594 -20.29 25.64 5.43
N ILE A 595 -19.46 24.88 4.70
CA ILE A 595 -18.26 25.41 4.03
C ILE A 595 -18.56 26.63 3.15
N ASN A 596 -19.77 26.70 2.57
CA ASN A 596 -20.22 27.78 1.71
C ASN A 596 -20.38 29.15 2.42
N HIS A 597 -20.35 29.19 3.75
CA HIS A 597 -20.41 30.41 4.56
C HIS A 597 -19.05 30.88 5.10
N LEU A 598 -17.98 30.14 4.82
CA LEU A 598 -16.62 30.53 5.21
C LEU A 598 -16.10 31.67 4.33
N ALA A 599 -15.12 32.41 4.85
CA ALA A 599 -14.65 33.68 4.29
C ALA A 599 -13.58 33.54 3.18
N PHE A 600 -13.59 32.46 2.40
CA PHE A 600 -12.74 32.33 1.21
C PHE A 600 -13.51 32.76 -0.07
N ASN A 601 -12.79 33.21 -1.09
CA ASN A 601 -13.36 33.67 -2.35
C ASN A 601 -13.80 32.48 -3.23
N ARG A 602 -15.08 32.14 -3.14
CA ARG A 602 -15.68 31.01 -3.87
C ARG A 602 -15.74 31.20 -5.38
N GLU A 603 -15.89 32.44 -5.85
CA GLU A 603 -15.98 32.74 -7.29
C GLU A 603 -14.63 32.50 -7.98
N GLU A 604 -13.55 33.03 -7.41
CA GLU A 604 -12.18 32.78 -7.90
C GLU A 604 -11.81 31.30 -7.79
N PHE A 605 -12.18 30.63 -6.70
CA PHE A 605 -11.91 29.19 -6.58
C PHE A 605 -12.63 28.37 -7.63
N TYR A 606 -13.90 28.68 -7.93
CA TYR A 606 -14.64 27.99 -8.99
C TYR A 606 -14.02 28.25 -10.38
N HIS A 607 -13.52 29.45 -10.63
CA HIS A 607 -12.81 29.78 -11.86
C HIS A 607 -11.53 28.93 -12.00
N TYR A 608 -10.70 28.87 -10.95
CA TYR A 608 -9.51 28.01 -10.88
C TYR A 608 -9.83 26.54 -11.21
N LEU A 609 -10.88 25.97 -10.61
CA LEU A 609 -11.27 24.58 -10.84
C LEU A 609 -11.66 24.30 -12.30
N LYS A 610 -12.25 25.29 -13.00
CA LYS A 610 -12.71 25.11 -14.39
C LYS A 610 -11.62 25.27 -15.44
N GLN A 611 -10.52 25.93 -15.11
CA GLN A 611 -9.47 26.27 -16.07
C GLN A 611 -8.85 25.04 -16.74
N ASN A 612 -8.61 23.99 -15.95
CA ASN A 612 -7.85 22.81 -16.33
C ASN A 612 -8.76 21.59 -16.62
N LEU A 613 -10.06 21.85 -16.79
CA LEU A 613 -11.02 20.82 -17.15
C LEU A 613 -10.99 20.57 -18.67
N VAL A 614 -10.53 19.38 -19.07
CA VAL A 614 -10.49 18.98 -20.48
C VAL A 614 -11.81 18.31 -20.85
N GLN A 615 -12.54 18.93 -21.78
CA GLN A 615 -13.78 18.39 -22.32
C GLN A 615 -13.67 18.18 -23.83
N THR A 616 -13.86 16.93 -24.26
CA THR A 616 -14.03 16.56 -25.67
C THR A 616 -15.50 16.27 -25.97
N ASP A 617 -15.80 15.83 -27.19
CA ASP A 617 -17.14 15.35 -27.55
C ASP A 617 -17.56 14.12 -26.73
N SER A 618 -16.61 13.28 -26.30
CA SER A 618 -16.87 11.99 -25.66
C SER A 618 -16.37 11.84 -24.22
N THR A 619 -15.44 12.68 -23.75
CA THR A 619 -14.78 12.54 -22.44
C THR A 619 -14.68 13.86 -21.67
N ILE A 620 -14.69 13.78 -20.34
CA ILE A 620 -14.34 14.86 -19.41
C ILE A 620 -13.37 14.30 -18.38
N HIS A 621 -12.25 15.00 -18.17
CA HIS A 621 -11.28 14.73 -17.11
C HIS A 621 -10.58 16.05 -16.70
N TYR A 622 -9.85 16.02 -15.60
CA TYR A 622 -9.01 17.14 -15.18
C TYR A 622 -7.57 16.89 -15.58
N ASP A 623 -7.00 17.77 -16.40
CA ASP A 623 -5.59 17.72 -16.77
C ASP A 623 -4.80 18.68 -15.90
N PRO A 624 -3.90 18.21 -15.03
CA PRO A 624 -3.18 19.09 -14.13
C PRO A 624 -2.08 19.94 -14.82
N GLU A 625 -1.94 19.87 -16.15
CA GLU A 625 -1.04 20.69 -16.99
C GLU A 625 0.47 20.48 -16.75
N PHE A 626 0.84 19.37 -16.11
CA PHE A 626 2.21 18.86 -16.02
C PHE A 626 2.26 17.39 -16.45
N PRO A 627 3.42 16.87 -16.90
CA PRO A 627 3.52 15.47 -17.32
C PRO A 627 3.04 14.54 -16.19
N CYS A 628 1.99 13.77 -16.44
CA CYS A 628 1.37 12.96 -15.39
C CYS A 628 0.92 11.62 -15.96
N SER A 629 0.90 10.61 -15.10
CA SER A 629 0.39 9.29 -15.48
C SER A 629 -1.13 9.34 -15.62
N THR A 630 -1.70 8.37 -16.34
CA THR A 630 -3.15 8.19 -16.41
C THR A 630 -3.77 8.05 -15.02
N GLU A 631 -3.07 7.39 -14.09
CA GLU A 631 -3.46 7.25 -12.69
C GLU A 631 -3.58 8.60 -11.97
N ASP A 632 -2.64 9.52 -12.22
CA ASP A 632 -2.66 10.86 -11.63
C ASP A 632 -3.80 11.71 -12.21
N ILE A 633 -4.11 11.58 -13.51
CA ILE A 633 -5.26 12.26 -14.13
C ILE A 633 -6.57 11.77 -13.52
N ILE A 634 -6.72 10.46 -13.31
CA ILE A 634 -7.92 9.88 -12.67
C ILE A 634 -8.03 10.35 -11.21
N GLN A 635 -6.93 10.38 -10.46
CA GLN A 635 -6.91 10.92 -9.09
C GLN A 635 -7.31 12.41 -9.04
N ASN A 636 -6.74 13.24 -9.92
CA ASN A 636 -7.10 14.67 -9.98
C ASN A 636 -8.55 14.87 -10.45
N THR A 637 -9.04 14.01 -11.34
CA THR A 637 -10.46 13.99 -11.73
C THR A 637 -11.35 13.64 -10.53
N TYR A 638 -10.94 12.72 -9.66
CA TYR A 638 -11.61 12.45 -8.39
C TYR A 638 -11.60 13.69 -7.48
N TYR A 639 -10.45 14.36 -7.32
CA TYR A 639 -10.30 15.55 -6.48
C TYR A 639 -11.25 16.68 -6.90
N ILE A 640 -11.30 17.03 -8.20
CA ILE A 640 -12.20 18.10 -8.66
C ILE A 640 -13.67 17.73 -8.46
N ILE A 641 -14.07 16.48 -8.74
CA ILE A 641 -15.46 16.05 -8.54
C ILE A 641 -15.83 16.16 -7.06
N TYR A 642 -14.93 15.75 -6.16
CA TYR A 642 -15.14 15.89 -4.73
C TYR A 642 -15.35 17.35 -4.33
N ILE A 643 -14.43 18.25 -4.71
CA ILE A 643 -14.50 19.67 -4.37
C ILE A 643 -15.81 20.30 -4.89
N LEU A 644 -16.17 20.05 -6.16
CA LEU A 644 -17.40 20.57 -6.74
C LEU A 644 -18.65 20.08 -5.98
N LYS A 645 -18.66 18.83 -5.51
CA LYS A 645 -19.76 18.30 -4.69
C LYS A 645 -19.80 18.95 -3.30
N ALA A 646 -18.65 19.07 -2.62
CA ALA A 646 -18.55 19.71 -1.32
C ALA A 646 -19.04 21.17 -1.33
N LEU A 647 -18.79 21.90 -2.43
CA LEU A 647 -19.23 23.28 -2.62
C LEU A 647 -20.67 23.43 -3.16
N ASN A 648 -21.35 22.32 -3.46
CA ASN A 648 -22.64 22.29 -4.14
C ASN A 648 -22.62 22.98 -5.52
N LEU A 649 -21.57 22.73 -6.31
CA LEU A 649 -21.30 23.28 -7.64
C LEU A 649 -21.13 22.19 -8.72
N TYR A 650 -21.44 20.93 -8.41
CA TYR A 650 -21.25 19.81 -9.35
C TYR A 650 -22.23 19.87 -10.53
N ASP A 651 -21.70 20.06 -11.74
CA ASP A 651 -22.46 20.19 -12.99
C ASP A 651 -21.85 19.37 -14.16
N LEU A 652 -20.87 18.50 -13.89
CA LEU A 652 -20.13 17.76 -14.92
C LEU A 652 -20.94 16.62 -15.55
N ASP A 653 -20.72 16.36 -16.85
CA ASP A 653 -21.39 15.27 -17.58
C ASP A 653 -20.86 13.89 -17.15
N LYS A 654 -21.71 13.17 -16.41
CA LYS A 654 -21.43 11.82 -15.91
C LYS A 654 -21.12 10.81 -17.00
N SER A 655 -21.74 10.91 -18.18
CA SER A 655 -21.54 9.96 -19.28
C SER A 655 -20.15 10.13 -19.89
N LYS A 656 -19.70 11.37 -20.02
CA LYS A 656 -18.35 11.66 -20.51
C LYS A 656 -17.25 11.25 -19.53
N ILE A 657 -17.48 11.43 -18.23
CA ILE A 657 -16.56 10.92 -17.19
C ILE A 657 -16.51 9.38 -17.25
N ARG A 658 -17.65 8.70 -17.34
CA ARG A 658 -17.72 7.24 -17.49
C ARG A 658 -16.92 6.74 -18.70
N ASN A 659 -17.05 7.41 -19.85
CA ASN A 659 -16.31 7.05 -21.06
C ASN A 659 -14.80 7.18 -20.86
N TYR A 660 -14.34 8.25 -20.20
CA TYR A 660 -12.92 8.44 -19.90
C TYR A 660 -12.37 7.32 -19.01
N LEU A 661 -13.07 6.98 -17.92
CA LEU A 661 -12.66 5.90 -17.02
C LEU A 661 -12.61 4.55 -17.74
N HIS A 662 -13.64 4.22 -18.53
CA HIS A 662 -13.68 2.96 -19.27
C HIS A 662 -12.52 2.83 -20.28
N GLN A 663 -12.07 3.93 -20.88
CA GLN A 663 -10.95 3.92 -21.83
C GLN A 663 -9.58 3.77 -21.16
N ASN A 664 -9.48 4.06 -19.86
CA ASN A 664 -8.23 4.23 -19.13
C ASN A 664 -8.08 3.33 -17.90
N LEU A 665 -9.02 2.38 -17.70
CA LEU A 665 -8.99 1.48 -16.56
C LEU A 665 -7.81 0.50 -16.69
N ASN A 666 -6.94 0.47 -15.67
CA ASN A 666 -5.68 -0.26 -15.69
C ASN A 666 -5.58 -1.25 -14.51
N TYR A 667 -5.75 -2.55 -14.78
CA TYR A 667 -5.64 -3.62 -13.77
C TYR A 667 -4.20 -4.07 -13.47
N SER A 668 -3.19 -3.27 -13.83
CA SER A 668 -1.81 -3.45 -13.35
C SER A 668 -1.43 -2.46 -12.25
N ASN A 669 -2.30 -1.49 -11.95
CA ASN A 669 -2.03 -0.43 -10.98
C ASN A 669 -3.27 -0.18 -10.10
N LEU A 670 -3.14 -0.41 -8.80
CA LEU A 670 -4.26 -0.35 -7.87
C LEU A 670 -4.79 1.07 -7.65
N LYS A 671 -3.93 2.09 -7.78
CA LYS A 671 -4.32 3.52 -7.71
C LYS A 671 -5.36 3.83 -8.80
N ASN A 672 -5.17 3.31 -10.01
CA ASN A 672 -6.10 3.46 -11.13
C ASN A 672 -7.49 2.91 -10.78
N VAL A 673 -7.52 1.65 -10.33
CA VAL A 673 -8.74 0.92 -9.99
C VAL A 673 -9.47 1.61 -8.84
N TYR A 674 -8.74 1.98 -7.78
CA TYR A 674 -9.29 2.64 -6.60
C TYR A 674 -9.94 3.98 -6.93
N TYR A 675 -9.24 4.90 -7.60
CA TYR A 675 -9.83 6.22 -7.90
C TYR A 675 -10.97 6.12 -8.94
N SER A 676 -10.90 5.17 -9.87
CA SER A 676 -12.04 4.84 -10.75
C SER A 676 -13.26 4.36 -9.95
N PHE A 677 -13.03 3.49 -8.95
CA PHE A 677 -14.06 3.02 -8.03
C PHE A 677 -14.66 4.19 -7.22
N LYS A 678 -13.83 5.05 -6.65
CA LYS A 678 -14.28 6.22 -5.87
C LYS A 678 -15.11 7.19 -6.71
N ILE A 679 -14.70 7.48 -7.95
CA ILE A 679 -15.51 8.30 -8.86
C ILE A 679 -16.83 7.59 -9.14
N SER A 680 -16.81 6.29 -9.46
CA SER A 680 -18.02 5.54 -9.81
C SER A 680 -19.09 5.60 -8.72
N LYS A 681 -18.68 5.37 -7.47
CA LYS A 681 -19.50 5.50 -6.26
C LYS A 681 -19.99 6.93 -6.05
N MET A 682 -19.08 7.90 -6.12
CA MET A 682 -19.36 9.29 -5.77
C MET A 682 -20.39 9.93 -6.69
N ILE A 683 -20.38 9.64 -8.00
CA ILE A 683 -21.33 10.24 -8.96
C ILE A 683 -22.42 9.27 -9.44
N GLY A 684 -22.40 8.02 -8.98
CA GLY A 684 -23.41 7.01 -9.29
C GLY A 684 -23.37 6.57 -10.75
N ILE A 685 -22.18 6.29 -11.29
CA ILE A 685 -22.00 5.71 -12.63
C ILE A 685 -21.70 4.22 -12.51
N SER A 686 -22.30 3.41 -13.37
CA SER A 686 -21.98 1.98 -13.46
C SER A 686 -20.71 1.80 -14.28
N LEU A 687 -19.64 1.32 -13.66
CA LEU A 687 -18.42 0.90 -14.33
C LEU A 687 -18.30 -0.63 -14.23
N ASP A 688 -18.09 -1.29 -15.36
CA ASP A 688 -18.00 -2.74 -15.43
C ASP A 688 -16.57 -3.17 -15.09
N PHE A 689 -16.27 -3.26 -13.79
CA PHE A 689 -14.98 -3.75 -13.33
C PHE A 689 -14.87 -5.27 -13.53
N ASP A 690 -13.69 -5.72 -13.94
CA ASP A 690 -13.30 -7.12 -13.96
C ASP A 690 -12.90 -7.54 -12.55
N LEU A 691 -13.81 -8.26 -11.87
CA LEU A 691 -13.61 -8.72 -10.49
C LEU A 691 -12.43 -9.69 -10.38
N GLU A 692 -12.23 -10.55 -11.39
CA GLU A 692 -11.18 -11.56 -11.36
C GLU A 692 -9.81 -10.89 -11.49
N MET A 693 -9.65 -9.99 -12.46
CA MET A 693 -8.41 -9.22 -12.62
C MET A 693 -8.11 -8.35 -11.40
N THR A 694 -9.13 -7.70 -10.82
CA THR A 694 -8.92 -6.83 -9.64
C THR A 694 -8.51 -7.64 -8.41
N SER A 695 -9.23 -8.73 -8.11
CA SER A 695 -8.89 -9.59 -6.97
C SER A 695 -7.51 -10.24 -7.15
N ASN A 696 -7.16 -10.69 -8.36
CA ASN A 696 -5.83 -11.25 -8.61
C ASN A 696 -4.72 -10.18 -8.50
N LEU A 697 -4.99 -8.95 -8.96
CA LEU A 697 -4.06 -7.83 -8.76
C LEU A 697 -3.76 -7.64 -7.27
N VAL A 698 -4.77 -7.57 -6.40
CA VAL A 698 -4.55 -7.38 -4.95
C VAL A 698 -3.71 -8.51 -4.35
N GLN A 699 -3.90 -9.75 -4.81
CA GLN A 699 -3.07 -10.87 -4.37
C GLN A 699 -1.61 -10.73 -4.82
N ASP A 700 -1.39 -10.35 -6.08
CA ASP A 700 -0.06 -10.17 -6.66
C ASP A 700 0.71 -8.98 -6.04
N LEU A 701 -0.02 -7.97 -5.55
CA LEU A 701 0.57 -6.80 -4.91
C LEU A 701 0.95 -7.04 -3.45
N TYR A 702 0.43 -8.08 -2.81
CA TYR A 702 0.75 -8.35 -1.41
C TYR A 702 2.19 -8.88 -1.27
N SER A 703 2.96 -8.26 -0.38
CA SER A 703 4.29 -8.69 -0.02
C SER A 703 4.30 -9.34 1.37
N PRO A 704 4.49 -10.67 1.46
CA PRO A 704 4.60 -11.35 2.75
C PRO A 704 5.83 -10.90 3.58
N GLU A 705 6.89 -10.45 2.92
CA GLU A 705 8.12 -9.97 3.56
C GLU A 705 7.88 -8.67 4.34
N PHE A 706 7.21 -7.71 3.70
CA PHE A 706 6.90 -6.41 4.32
C PHE A 706 5.57 -6.41 5.06
N CYS A 707 4.75 -7.47 4.87
CA CYS A 707 3.37 -7.54 5.31
C CYS A 707 2.59 -6.27 4.90
N ASP A 708 2.70 -5.88 3.62
CA ASP A 708 2.05 -4.69 3.05
C ASP A 708 1.83 -4.88 1.53
N PHE A 709 1.23 -3.90 0.86
CA PHE A 709 0.92 -3.96 -0.57
C PHE A 709 1.79 -3.02 -1.40
N TYR A 710 2.31 -3.52 -2.52
CA TYR A 710 2.84 -2.69 -3.59
C TYR A 710 1.71 -1.95 -4.34
N GLN A 711 2.04 -0.82 -4.96
CA GLN A 711 1.06 -0.04 -5.74
C GLN A 711 0.74 -0.67 -7.11
N ASP A 712 1.74 -1.28 -7.73
CA ASP A 712 1.65 -1.86 -9.07
C ASP A 712 2.49 -3.13 -9.20
N THR A 713 2.25 -3.87 -10.28
CA THR A 713 2.90 -5.17 -10.52
C THR A 713 4.41 -5.09 -10.76
N LYS A 714 4.99 -3.89 -10.89
CA LYS A 714 6.46 -3.72 -10.93
C LYS A 714 7.09 -3.80 -9.55
N SER A 715 6.29 -3.79 -8.48
CA SER A 715 6.72 -3.97 -7.08
C SER A 715 7.81 -2.98 -6.65
N ARG A 716 7.70 -1.72 -7.10
CA ARG A 716 8.69 -0.67 -6.82
C ARG A 716 8.35 0.21 -5.62
N THR A 717 7.06 0.46 -5.39
CA THR A 717 6.61 1.43 -4.39
C THR A 717 5.53 0.83 -3.50
N ILE A 718 5.72 0.93 -2.19
CA ILE A 718 4.71 0.64 -1.17
C ILE A 718 4.11 1.98 -0.74
N ASN A 719 2.87 2.25 -1.17
CA ASN A 719 2.13 3.44 -0.78
C ASN A 719 1.29 3.13 0.47
N GLN A 720 1.44 3.95 1.51
CA GLN A 720 0.84 3.71 2.82
C GLN A 720 -0.70 3.70 2.81
N GLU A 721 -1.35 4.29 1.81
CA GLU A 721 -2.81 4.29 1.68
C GLU A 721 -3.38 3.02 1.07
N ILE A 722 -2.57 2.15 0.47
CA ILE A 722 -3.10 0.99 -0.26
C ILE A 722 -3.89 0.07 0.65
N PHE A 723 -3.43 -0.12 1.90
CA PHE A 723 -4.19 -0.89 2.88
C PHE A 723 -5.62 -0.35 3.04
N LEU A 724 -5.77 0.98 3.19
CA LEU A 724 -7.07 1.63 3.19
C LEU A 724 -7.83 1.46 1.88
N TRP A 725 -7.18 1.57 0.72
CA TRP A 725 -7.85 1.40 -0.58
C TRP A 725 -8.44 -0.01 -0.74
N VAL A 726 -7.68 -1.04 -0.35
CA VAL A 726 -8.12 -2.44 -0.38
C VAL A 726 -9.27 -2.64 0.61
N CYS A 727 -9.16 -2.15 1.84
CA CYS A 727 -10.22 -2.22 2.85
C CYS A 727 -11.50 -1.50 2.41
N ASP A 728 -11.38 -0.29 1.83
CA ASP A 728 -12.51 0.51 1.35
C ASP A 728 -13.23 -0.19 0.19
N MET A 729 -12.50 -0.70 -0.81
CA MET A 729 -13.12 -1.48 -1.89
C MET A 729 -13.74 -2.78 -1.38
N ALA A 730 -13.09 -3.47 -0.44
CA ALA A 730 -13.60 -4.72 0.13
C ALA A 730 -14.92 -4.53 0.88
N MET A 731 -15.07 -3.42 1.60
CA MET A 731 -16.23 -3.15 2.45
C MET A 731 -17.32 -2.36 1.75
N ASN A 732 -16.95 -1.46 0.85
CA ASN A 732 -17.89 -0.52 0.25
C ASN A 732 -18.27 -0.87 -1.18
N ASP A 733 -17.66 -1.85 -1.86
CA ASP A 733 -18.15 -2.32 -3.16
C ASP A 733 -19.47 -3.11 -3.08
N HIS A 734 -20.23 -3.16 -4.17
CA HIS A 734 -21.46 -3.93 -4.23
C HIS A 734 -21.18 -5.41 -4.52
N PHE A 735 -21.80 -6.33 -3.78
CA PHE A 735 -21.68 -7.75 -4.11
C PHE A 735 -22.36 -8.10 -5.44
N GLN A 736 -21.62 -8.76 -6.31
CA GLN A 736 -22.15 -9.61 -7.36
C GLN A 736 -22.56 -10.95 -6.76
N ILE A 737 -23.76 -11.42 -7.15
CA ILE A 737 -24.40 -12.58 -6.53
C ILE A 737 -24.78 -13.55 -7.63
N ASP A 738 -24.04 -14.67 -7.69
CA ASP A 738 -24.43 -15.81 -8.52
C ASP A 738 -25.30 -16.74 -7.68
N CYS A 739 -26.53 -16.95 -8.14
CA CYS A 739 -27.51 -17.80 -7.46
C CYS A 739 -27.97 -18.88 -8.43
N GLN A 740 -27.49 -20.10 -8.21
CA GLN A 740 -27.78 -21.26 -9.03
C GLN A 740 -28.90 -22.07 -8.39
N HIS A 741 -30.00 -22.23 -9.12
CA HIS A 741 -31.14 -23.07 -8.75
C HIS A 741 -31.79 -23.63 -10.03
N PRO A 742 -32.51 -24.77 -9.95
CA PRO A 742 -33.27 -25.27 -11.09
C PRO A 742 -34.35 -24.26 -11.51
N SER A 743 -34.63 -24.17 -12.81
CA SER A 743 -35.74 -23.35 -13.33
C SER A 743 -37.10 -24.00 -13.10
N THR A 744 -37.13 -25.34 -12.99
CA THR A 744 -38.33 -26.14 -12.73
C THR A 744 -38.02 -27.28 -11.76
N ILE A 745 -38.93 -27.57 -10.83
CA ILE A 745 -38.79 -28.67 -9.86
C ILE A 745 -40.11 -29.43 -9.65
N TYR A 746 -40.02 -30.75 -9.52
CA TYR A 746 -41.17 -31.57 -9.14
C TYR A 746 -41.53 -31.38 -7.66
N LEU A 747 -42.82 -31.28 -7.33
CA LEU A 747 -43.28 -31.30 -5.95
C LEU A 747 -42.84 -32.60 -5.26
N GLY A 748 -42.37 -32.48 -4.02
CA GLY A 748 -41.76 -33.57 -3.25
C GLY A 748 -40.27 -33.79 -3.53
N SER A 749 -39.69 -33.25 -4.62
CA SER A 749 -38.27 -33.44 -4.95
C SER A 749 -37.34 -32.62 -4.03
N ILE A 750 -36.05 -32.94 -4.10
CA ILE A 750 -35.00 -32.20 -3.39
C ILE A 750 -34.66 -30.95 -4.19
N LEU A 751 -34.81 -29.78 -3.58
CA LEU A 751 -34.33 -28.50 -4.08
C LEU A 751 -32.94 -28.22 -3.53
N THR A 752 -32.00 -27.93 -4.42
CA THR A 752 -30.68 -27.40 -4.08
C THR A 752 -30.59 -25.98 -4.62
N ILE A 753 -30.30 -25.03 -3.73
CA ILE A 753 -29.95 -23.65 -4.10
C ILE A 753 -28.51 -23.43 -3.67
N LYS A 754 -27.69 -22.96 -4.60
CA LYS A 754 -26.31 -22.54 -4.35
C LYS A 754 -26.18 -21.04 -4.59
N VAL A 755 -25.47 -20.34 -3.71
CA VAL A 755 -25.24 -18.91 -3.81
C VAL A 755 -23.77 -18.62 -3.59
N SER A 756 -23.15 -17.78 -4.41
CA SER A 756 -21.83 -17.21 -4.15
C SER A 756 -21.87 -15.68 -4.20
N PHE A 757 -20.95 -15.08 -3.48
CA PHE A 757 -20.82 -13.63 -3.33
C PHE A 757 -19.43 -13.22 -3.75
N SER A 758 -19.36 -12.24 -4.64
CA SER A 758 -18.10 -11.64 -5.06
C SER A 758 -18.17 -10.12 -5.08
N ASN A 759 -17.05 -9.45 -4.86
CA ASN A 759 -16.88 -8.01 -5.08
C ASN A 759 -15.48 -7.77 -5.68
N LEU A 760 -15.07 -6.51 -5.79
CA LEU A 760 -13.76 -6.15 -6.34
C LEU A 760 -12.57 -6.85 -5.68
N ILE A 761 -12.66 -7.19 -4.39
CA ILE A 761 -11.55 -7.73 -3.60
C ILE A 761 -11.73 -9.22 -3.32
N PHE A 762 -12.95 -9.71 -3.15
CA PHE A 762 -13.26 -11.08 -2.78
C PHE A 762 -14.03 -11.79 -3.89
N ILE A 763 -13.44 -12.79 -4.55
CA ILE A 763 -14.15 -13.60 -5.57
C ILE A 763 -15.09 -14.65 -4.94
N ASN A 764 -14.86 -15.03 -3.67
CA ASN A 764 -15.60 -16.09 -2.96
C ASN A 764 -15.81 -15.70 -1.48
N HIS A 765 -16.58 -14.63 -1.26
CA HIS A 765 -16.75 -14.06 0.08
C HIS A 765 -17.59 -15.01 0.97
N THR A 766 -16.97 -15.49 2.04
CA THR A 766 -17.55 -16.51 2.94
C THR A 766 -17.54 -16.15 4.41
N HIS A 767 -16.89 -15.06 4.80
CA HIS A 767 -16.75 -14.68 6.20
C HIS A 767 -17.85 -13.70 6.59
N ASP A 768 -18.40 -13.86 7.80
CA ASP A 768 -19.37 -12.96 8.43
C ASP A 768 -20.70 -12.71 7.69
N LEU A 769 -21.06 -13.58 6.74
CA LEU A 769 -22.38 -13.55 6.08
C LEU A 769 -23.31 -14.61 6.66
N ASP A 770 -24.49 -14.18 7.08
CA ASP A 770 -25.62 -15.04 7.41
C ASP A 770 -26.61 -15.05 6.24
N VAL A 771 -26.59 -16.15 5.48
CA VAL A 771 -27.36 -16.28 4.23
C VAL A 771 -28.56 -17.17 4.49
N ASN A 772 -29.75 -16.62 4.30
CA ASN A 772 -31.01 -17.30 4.59
C ASN A 772 -31.95 -17.26 3.39
N LEU A 773 -32.63 -18.37 3.12
CA LEU A 773 -33.80 -18.42 2.26
C LEU A 773 -35.05 -18.30 3.12
N GLN A 774 -35.70 -17.15 3.03
CA GLN A 774 -36.98 -16.91 3.66
C GLN A 774 -38.11 -17.40 2.74
N TRP A 775 -38.86 -18.37 3.24
CA TRP A 775 -40.19 -18.71 2.76
C TRP A 775 -41.15 -18.66 3.96
N SER A 776 -42.23 -19.45 3.99
CA SER A 776 -43.05 -19.67 5.18
C SER A 776 -42.24 -20.15 6.41
N THR A 777 -40.99 -20.60 6.18
CA THR A 777 -39.98 -20.89 7.19
C THR A 777 -38.63 -20.38 6.65
N THR A 778 -37.74 -19.98 7.54
CA THR A 778 -36.37 -19.56 7.21
C THR A 778 -35.46 -20.77 7.12
N TYR A 779 -34.75 -20.93 5.99
CA TYR A 779 -33.72 -21.94 5.81
C TYR A 779 -32.34 -21.29 5.75
N PRO A 780 -31.46 -21.52 6.73
CA PRO A 780 -30.08 -21.06 6.63
C PRO A 780 -29.34 -21.85 5.53
N LEU A 781 -28.60 -21.14 4.69
CA LEU A 781 -27.67 -21.75 3.75
C LEU A 781 -26.34 -21.99 4.46
N VAL A 782 -25.76 -23.17 4.25
CA VAL A 782 -24.50 -23.57 4.89
C VAL A 782 -23.33 -23.24 3.97
N ALA A 783 -22.38 -22.47 4.48
CA ALA A 783 -21.13 -22.17 3.77
C ALA A 783 -20.32 -23.46 3.49
N GLN A 784 -19.76 -23.54 2.29
CA GLN A 784 -18.92 -24.63 1.80
C GLN A 784 -17.46 -24.18 1.69
N VAL A 785 -16.55 -25.15 1.58
CA VAL A 785 -15.10 -24.90 1.49
C VAL A 785 -14.72 -24.06 0.26
N ASP A 786 -15.50 -24.19 -0.83
CA ASP A 786 -15.27 -23.56 -2.12
C ASP A 786 -15.73 -22.10 -2.19
N GLY A 787 -16.34 -21.55 -1.13
CA GLY A 787 -16.87 -20.19 -1.17
C GLY A 787 -18.40 -20.10 -1.25
N THR A 788 -19.08 -21.20 -1.54
CA THR A 788 -20.52 -21.19 -1.86
C THR A 788 -21.38 -21.44 -0.62
N TYR A 789 -22.58 -20.89 -0.62
CA TYR A 789 -23.63 -21.12 0.37
C TYR A 789 -24.66 -22.07 -0.23
N VAL A 790 -24.97 -23.17 0.47
CA VAL A 790 -25.86 -24.20 -0.05
C VAL A 790 -26.98 -24.51 0.92
N VAL A 791 -28.21 -24.51 0.42
CA VAL A 791 -29.36 -25.10 1.13
C VAL A 791 -29.91 -26.26 0.31
N ILE A 792 -30.22 -27.35 1.01
CA ILE A 792 -30.83 -28.54 0.45
C ILE A 792 -32.06 -28.88 1.28
N PHE A 793 -33.24 -28.86 0.68
CA PHE A 793 -34.47 -29.26 1.36
C PHE A 793 -35.47 -29.89 0.39
N ARG A 794 -36.42 -30.64 0.95
CA ARG A 794 -37.50 -31.27 0.17
C ARG A 794 -38.63 -30.26 -0.06
N VAL A 795 -39.01 -30.02 -1.30
CA VAL A 795 -40.15 -29.14 -1.63
C VAL A 795 -41.46 -29.79 -1.13
N PRO A 796 -42.22 -29.13 -0.24
CA PRO A 796 -43.48 -29.69 0.26
C PRO A 796 -44.50 -29.88 -0.87
N ILE A 797 -45.30 -30.93 -0.79
CA ILE A 797 -46.44 -31.14 -1.71
C ILE A 797 -47.61 -30.34 -1.17
N ARG A 798 -47.74 -29.12 -1.67
CA ARG A 798 -48.86 -28.23 -1.37
C ARG A 798 -49.34 -27.53 -2.63
N PHE A 799 -50.65 -27.35 -2.74
CA PHE A 799 -51.28 -26.74 -3.91
C PHE A 799 -50.94 -25.25 -4.05
N ASP A 800 -50.71 -24.54 -2.94
CA ASP A 800 -50.35 -23.13 -2.93
C ASP A 800 -48.93 -22.85 -3.45
N LEU A 801 -48.14 -23.91 -3.66
CA LEU A 801 -46.83 -23.83 -4.31
C LEU A 801 -46.90 -24.02 -5.83
N THR A 802 -48.08 -24.24 -6.42
CA THR A 802 -48.27 -24.37 -7.87
C THR A 802 -48.85 -23.08 -8.45
N PRO A 803 -48.32 -22.54 -9.57
CA PRO A 803 -47.26 -23.10 -10.41
C PRO A 803 -45.84 -22.66 -10.03
N PHE A 804 -45.65 -21.91 -8.93
CA PHE A 804 -44.36 -21.38 -8.53
C PHE A 804 -44.08 -21.51 -7.02
N PHE A 805 -42.86 -21.90 -6.70
CA PHE A 805 -42.25 -21.69 -5.40
C PHE A 805 -41.59 -20.30 -5.40
N ASN A 806 -42.06 -19.42 -4.52
CA ASN A 806 -41.50 -18.08 -4.33
C ASN A 806 -40.82 -18.00 -2.96
N GLY A 807 -39.53 -17.65 -2.94
CA GLY A 807 -38.76 -17.40 -1.74
C GLY A 807 -37.99 -16.10 -1.85
N ILE A 808 -37.47 -15.61 -0.73
CA ILE A 808 -36.65 -14.42 -0.64
C ILE A 808 -35.30 -14.84 -0.06
N LEU A 809 -34.24 -14.67 -0.83
CA LEU A 809 -32.88 -14.82 -0.33
C LEU A 809 -32.50 -13.53 0.42
N THR A 810 -32.23 -13.64 1.71
CA THR A 810 -31.74 -12.56 2.56
C THR A 810 -30.31 -12.85 2.98
N VAL A 811 -29.42 -11.88 2.80
CA VAL A 811 -28.03 -11.95 3.27
C VAL A 811 -27.86 -10.89 4.34
N ASN A 812 -27.45 -11.32 5.51
CA ASN A 812 -27.14 -10.44 6.62
C ASN A 812 -25.63 -10.37 6.79
N TYR A 813 -25.11 -9.17 7.02
CA TYR A 813 -23.73 -8.95 7.47
C TYR A 813 -23.82 -8.19 8.79
N ARG A 814 -23.26 -8.78 9.87
CA ARG A 814 -23.24 -8.19 11.23
C ARG A 814 -24.59 -7.57 11.64
N ASP A 815 -25.64 -8.39 11.63
CA ASP A 815 -27.03 -8.05 12.01
C ASP A 815 -27.77 -7.02 11.14
N ARG A 816 -27.19 -6.62 9.99
CA ARG A 816 -27.87 -5.78 9.00
C ARG A 816 -28.23 -6.60 7.78
N VAL A 817 -29.48 -6.47 7.31
CA VAL A 817 -29.89 -7.01 6.01
C VAL A 817 -29.11 -6.26 4.93
N PHE A 818 -28.12 -6.93 4.38
CA PHE A 818 -27.21 -6.38 3.38
C PHE A 818 -27.77 -6.56 1.96
N TYR A 819 -28.52 -7.64 1.74
CA TYR A 819 -29.08 -7.95 0.43
C TYR A 819 -30.38 -8.75 0.54
N GLU A 820 -31.30 -8.49 -0.40
CA GLU A 820 -32.56 -9.22 -0.54
C GLU A 820 -32.86 -9.48 -2.02
N LYS A 821 -33.16 -10.74 -2.39
CA LYS A 821 -33.54 -11.12 -3.76
C LYS A 821 -34.66 -12.14 -3.78
N SER A 822 -35.72 -11.82 -4.52
CA SER A 822 -36.79 -12.77 -4.80
C SER A 822 -36.33 -13.87 -5.76
N ILE A 823 -36.53 -15.12 -5.36
CA ILE A 823 -36.32 -16.32 -6.16
C ILE A 823 -37.68 -16.90 -6.50
N SER A 824 -37.91 -17.21 -7.78
CA SER A 824 -39.13 -17.88 -8.26
C SER A 824 -38.77 -19.10 -9.08
N ILE A 825 -39.25 -20.27 -8.67
CA ILE A 825 -38.97 -21.57 -9.30
C ILE A 825 -40.28 -22.18 -9.73
N ARG A 826 -40.40 -22.60 -11.00
CA ARG A 826 -41.61 -23.27 -11.48
C ARG A 826 -41.74 -24.64 -10.80
N THR A 827 -42.89 -24.95 -10.24
CA THR A 827 -43.17 -26.28 -9.68
C THR A 827 -44.04 -27.10 -10.63
N THR A 828 -43.76 -28.39 -10.75
CA THR A 828 -44.55 -29.32 -11.55
C THR A 828 -44.94 -30.57 -10.76
N TYR A 829 -45.97 -31.25 -11.23
CA TYR A 829 -46.37 -32.59 -10.81
C TYR A 829 -47.04 -33.26 -12.00
N ASP A 830 -47.08 -34.60 -11.98
CA ASP A 830 -47.75 -35.35 -13.03
C ASP A 830 -49.15 -35.75 -12.55
N LEU A 831 -50.15 -35.55 -13.40
CA LEU A 831 -51.50 -36.08 -13.19
C LEU A 831 -51.66 -37.34 -14.04
N ASN A 832 -51.60 -38.51 -13.39
CA ASN A 832 -51.91 -39.78 -14.03
C ASN A 832 -53.43 -39.93 -14.08
N LYS A 833 -54.00 -39.79 -15.29
CA LYS A 833 -55.41 -40.06 -15.57
C LYS A 833 -55.53 -41.26 -16.52
N ASN A 834 -56.27 -42.27 -16.10
CA ASN A 834 -56.63 -43.41 -16.95
C ASN A 834 -58.16 -43.55 -16.94
N GLY A 835 -58.78 -43.11 -18.04
CA GLY A 835 -60.22 -43.17 -18.26
C GLY A 835 -60.59 -44.42 -19.05
N ASN A 836 -61.64 -45.10 -18.63
CA ASN A 836 -62.31 -46.13 -19.42
C ASN A 836 -63.79 -45.74 -19.54
N ILE A 837 -64.26 -45.58 -20.77
CA ILE A 837 -65.64 -45.25 -21.09
C ILE A 837 -66.24 -46.45 -21.81
N THR A 838 -67.30 -47.01 -21.25
CA THR A 838 -68.00 -48.16 -21.85
C THR A 838 -69.47 -47.80 -22.05
N GLN A 839 -70.00 -48.11 -23.24
CA GLN A 839 -71.39 -47.87 -23.59
C GLN A 839 -72.13 -49.21 -23.69
N ASP A 840 -73.29 -49.30 -23.05
CA ASP A 840 -74.19 -50.47 -23.12
C ASP A 840 -75.61 -49.97 -23.38
N HIS A 841 -76.17 -50.30 -24.55
CA HIS A 841 -77.51 -49.88 -25.04
C HIS A 841 -77.84 -48.40 -24.77
N ASN A 842 -78.44 -48.10 -23.61
CA ASN A 842 -78.90 -46.80 -23.18
C ASN A 842 -78.11 -46.21 -22.00
N LYS A 843 -76.94 -46.75 -21.66
CA LYS A 843 -76.08 -46.27 -20.56
C LYS A 843 -74.66 -46.06 -21.00
N ILE A 844 -74.06 -44.99 -20.49
CA ILE A 844 -72.62 -44.73 -20.61
C ILE A 844 -72.01 -44.78 -19.22
N ASN A 845 -71.03 -45.65 -19.05
CA ASN A 845 -70.27 -45.81 -17.83
C ASN A 845 -68.90 -45.18 -18.00
N PHE A 846 -68.65 -44.12 -17.25
CA PHE A 846 -67.36 -43.47 -17.14
C PHE A 846 -66.63 -43.98 -15.90
N LYS A 847 -65.38 -44.40 -16.07
CA LYS A 847 -64.51 -44.85 -14.99
C LYS A 847 -63.14 -44.20 -15.11
N TYR A 848 -62.83 -43.26 -14.23
CA TYR A 848 -61.52 -42.60 -14.19
C TYR A 848 -60.72 -43.04 -12.98
N ASN A 849 -59.55 -43.59 -13.23
CA ASN A 849 -58.50 -43.73 -12.24
C ASN A 849 -57.60 -42.49 -12.31
N ILE A 850 -57.57 -41.71 -11.24
CA ILE A 850 -56.78 -40.47 -11.17
C ILE A 850 -55.85 -40.53 -9.97
N SER A 851 -54.56 -40.25 -10.19
CA SER A 851 -53.55 -40.08 -9.15
C SER A 851 -52.63 -38.92 -9.50
N TYR A 852 -52.11 -38.25 -8.49
CA TYR A 852 -50.94 -37.39 -8.67
C TYR A 852 -49.69 -38.25 -8.55
N ARG A 853 -48.72 -38.05 -9.42
CA ARG A 853 -47.40 -38.65 -9.27
C ARG A 853 -46.41 -37.58 -8.84
N PHE A 854 -45.94 -37.74 -7.60
CA PHE A 854 -44.86 -36.96 -7.02
C PHE A 854 -43.55 -37.75 -7.08
N CYS A 855 -42.46 -37.17 -6.57
CA CYS A 855 -41.13 -37.79 -6.68
C CYS A 855 -41.00 -39.16 -5.96
N TYR A 856 -41.82 -39.43 -4.95
CA TYR A 856 -41.73 -40.65 -4.13
C TYR A 856 -42.82 -41.69 -4.47
N GLY A 857 -43.70 -41.39 -5.43
CA GLY A 857 -44.74 -42.32 -5.88
C GLY A 857 -46.07 -41.64 -6.21
N PRO A 858 -47.03 -42.45 -6.70
CA PRO A 858 -48.40 -42.01 -6.92
C PRO A 858 -49.16 -41.84 -5.60
N GLU A 859 -49.97 -40.78 -5.51
CA GLU A 859 -50.90 -40.52 -4.42
C GLU A 859 -52.32 -40.33 -4.97
N PHE A 860 -53.31 -40.76 -4.19
CA PHE A 860 -54.71 -40.53 -4.51
C PHE A 860 -55.06 -39.03 -4.48
N VAL A 861 -55.96 -38.61 -5.36
CA VAL A 861 -56.43 -37.23 -5.38
C VAL A 861 -57.41 -37.01 -4.23
N SER A 862 -57.01 -36.19 -3.24
CA SER A 862 -57.82 -35.89 -2.05
C SER A 862 -58.66 -34.61 -2.24
N LYS A 863 -59.85 -34.57 -1.63
CA LYS A 863 -60.81 -33.44 -1.74
C LYS A 863 -61.13 -33.03 -3.18
N ALA A 864 -61.15 -34.02 -4.09
CA ALA A 864 -61.43 -33.82 -5.50
C ALA A 864 -62.86 -34.17 -5.87
N ARG A 865 -63.40 -33.43 -6.84
CA ARG A 865 -64.69 -33.64 -7.47
C ARG A 865 -64.47 -33.83 -8.96
N VAL A 866 -64.81 -35.00 -9.49
CA VAL A 866 -64.94 -35.18 -10.93
C VAL A 866 -66.42 -35.05 -11.30
N TYR A 867 -66.72 -34.25 -12.32
CA TYR A 867 -68.09 -34.07 -12.81
C TYR A 867 -68.12 -34.00 -14.33
N ALA A 868 -69.22 -34.44 -14.93
CA ALA A 868 -69.49 -34.31 -16.36
C ALA A 868 -70.50 -33.19 -16.58
N ASN A 869 -70.17 -32.22 -17.42
CA ASN A 869 -71.14 -31.33 -18.05
C ASN A 869 -71.70 -32.03 -19.26
N ILE A 870 -73.02 -32.23 -19.27
CA ILE A 870 -73.69 -33.05 -20.27
C ILE A 870 -74.51 -32.13 -21.13
N SER A 871 -74.21 -32.09 -22.42
CA SER A 871 -75.00 -31.40 -23.42
C SER A 871 -75.79 -32.40 -24.24
N ARG A 872 -77.03 -32.05 -24.59
CA ARG A 872 -77.88 -32.85 -25.46
C ARG A 872 -78.27 -32.02 -26.67
N ASN A 873 -77.96 -32.52 -27.88
CA ASN A 873 -78.15 -31.82 -29.15
C ASN A 873 -77.54 -30.41 -29.14
N GLY A 874 -76.34 -30.26 -28.56
CA GLY A 874 -75.63 -28.98 -28.46
C GLY A 874 -76.17 -27.99 -27.40
N THR A 875 -77.18 -28.37 -26.60
CA THR A 875 -77.68 -27.55 -25.48
C THR A 875 -77.27 -28.18 -24.15
N PHE A 876 -76.66 -27.40 -23.26
CA PHE A 876 -76.31 -27.84 -21.91
C PHE A 876 -77.56 -28.36 -21.17
N LEU A 877 -77.46 -29.56 -20.62
CA LEU A 877 -78.56 -30.24 -19.92
C LEU A 877 -78.37 -30.19 -18.42
N GLU A 878 -77.30 -30.80 -17.91
CA GLU A 878 -76.99 -30.86 -16.48
C GLU A 878 -75.50 -31.13 -16.20
N SER A 879 -75.08 -30.91 -14.95
CA SER A 879 -73.78 -31.34 -14.43
C SER A 879 -73.96 -32.50 -13.45
N LYS A 880 -73.29 -33.63 -13.71
CA LYS A 880 -73.37 -34.85 -12.88
C LYS A 880 -72.03 -35.15 -12.22
N ASN A 881 -72.04 -35.27 -10.89
CA ASN A 881 -70.85 -35.68 -10.14
C ASN A 881 -70.61 -37.19 -10.23
N PHE A 882 -69.34 -37.58 -10.30
CA PHE A 882 -68.91 -38.96 -10.21
C PHE A 882 -68.92 -39.43 -8.73
N THR A 883 -69.14 -40.72 -8.53
CA THR A 883 -68.92 -41.39 -7.24
C THR A 883 -67.43 -41.66 -7.03
N LEU A 884 -66.91 -41.33 -5.85
CA LEU A 884 -65.47 -41.38 -5.53
C LEU A 884 -65.16 -42.52 -4.56
N HIS A 885 -64.16 -43.34 -4.90
CA HIS A 885 -63.55 -44.33 -4.03
C HIS A 885 -62.04 -44.13 -3.96
N HIS A 886 -61.48 -44.00 -2.76
CA HIS A 886 -60.05 -43.83 -2.54
C HIS A 886 -59.33 -45.17 -2.39
N PHE A 887 -58.19 -45.30 -3.05
CA PHE A 887 -57.21 -46.37 -2.88
C PHE A 887 -55.88 -45.76 -2.40
N ALA A 888 -54.92 -46.61 -2.01
CA ALA A 888 -53.64 -46.12 -1.48
C ALA A 888 -52.89 -45.21 -2.47
N GLU A 889 -52.92 -45.55 -3.76
CA GLU A 889 -52.13 -44.87 -4.80
C GLU A 889 -52.98 -44.03 -5.76
N TYR A 890 -54.31 -44.16 -5.73
CA TYR A 890 -55.19 -43.46 -6.68
C TYR A 890 -56.63 -43.29 -6.18
N SER A 891 -57.37 -42.40 -6.83
CA SER A 891 -58.81 -42.17 -6.64
C SER A 891 -59.58 -42.67 -7.85
N LEU A 892 -60.58 -43.52 -7.61
CA LEU A 892 -61.47 -44.04 -8.65
C LEU A 892 -62.78 -43.24 -8.68
N PHE A 893 -63.07 -42.63 -9.82
CA PHE A 893 -64.29 -41.89 -10.08
C PHE A 893 -65.17 -42.66 -11.06
N ASN A 894 -66.42 -42.97 -10.66
CA ASN A 894 -67.38 -43.66 -11.53
C ASN A 894 -68.67 -42.85 -11.73
N LEU A 895 -69.14 -42.75 -12.97
CA LEU A 895 -70.45 -42.20 -13.31
C LEU A 895 -71.14 -43.12 -14.33
N THR A 896 -72.35 -43.55 -14.01
CA THR A 896 -73.25 -44.17 -14.99
C THR A 896 -74.31 -43.15 -15.38
N TYR A 897 -74.41 -42.84 -16.67
CA TYR A 897 -75.39 -41.92 -17.22
C TYR A 897 -76.33 -42.64 -18.17
N GLU A 898 -77.65 -42.49 -17.98
CA GLU A 898 -78.66 -43.11 -18.84
C GLU A 898 -79.04 -42.15 -19.96
N CYS A 899 -78.73 -42.53 -21.21
CA CYS A 899 -79.06 -41.77 -22.40
C CYS A 899 -80.48 -42.12 -22.89
N VAL A 900 -81.24 -41.08 -23.23
CA VAL A 900 -82.50 -41.25 -23.98
C VAL A 900 -82.16 -41.60 -25.44
N GLU A 901 -82.83 -42.62 -25.99
CA GLU A 901 -82.73 -43.02 -27.39
C GLU A 901 -82.96 -41.84 -28.36
N ASN A 902 -82.19 -41.78 -29.45
CA ASN A 902 -82.27 -40.76 -30.53
C ASN A 902 -81.86 -39.32 -30.16
N ALA A 903 -80.97 -39.11 -29.19
CA ALA A 903 -80.36 -37.80 -28.92
C ALA A 903 -78.83 -37.86 -28.97
N SER A 904 -78.20 -36.83 -29.53
CA SER A 904 -76.74 -36.68 -29.51
C SER A 904 -76.33 -36.12 -28.16
N TYR A 905 -75.45 -36.81 -27.45
CA TYR A 905 -74.91 -36.35 -26.17
C TYR A 905 -73.44 -35.98 -26.32
N GLU A 906 -73.03 -34.94 -25.61
CA GLU A 906 -71.64 -34.53 -25.49
C GLU A 906 -71.32 -34.39 -24.01
N PHE A 907 -70.24 -35.02 -23.57
CA PHE A 907 -69.79 -35.04 -22.19
C PHE A 907 -68.46 -34.32 -22.08
N HIS A 908 -68.41 -33.25 -21.30
CA HIS A 908 -67.16 -32.59 -20.92
C HIS A 908 -66.86 -32.90 -19.46
N ILE A 909 -65.80 -33.66 -19.22
CA ILE A 909 -65.51 -34.24 -17.90
C ILE A 909 -64.41 -33.42 -17.26
N PHE A 910 -64.68 -32.84 -16.09
CA PHE A 910 -63.78 -31.96 -15.37
C PHE A 910 -63.34 -32.59 -14.04
N LEU A 911 -62.06 -32.41 -13.69
CA LEU A 911 -61.49 -32.62 -12.37
C LEU A 911 -61.35 -31.28 -11.66
N GLU A 912 -62.03 -31.12 -10.53
CA GLU A 912 -61.87 -29.98 -9.67
C GLU A 912 -61.32 -30.43 -8.33
N ASP A 913 -60.19 -29.86 -7.92
CA ASP A 913 -59.51 -30.21 -6.68
C ASP A 913 -58.68 -29.02 -6.17
N LEU A 914 -57.83 -29.25 -5.16
CA LEU A 914 -57.01 -28.18 -4.59
C LEU A 914 -55.97 -27.62 -5.57
N PHE A 915 -55.46 -28.42 -6.52
CA PHE A 915 -54.51 -27.97 -7.55
C PHE A 915 -55.21 -27.39 -8.79
N HIS A 916 -56.47 -27.75 -9.01
CA HIS A 916 -57.33 -27.32 -10.11
C HIS A 916 -58.67 -26.77 -9.59
N PRO A 917 -58.69 -25.68 -8.81
CA PRO A 917 -59.91 -25.18 -8.18
C PRO A 917 -60.95 -24.65 -9.17
N ASN A 918 -60.56 -24.36 -10.41
CA ASN A 918 -61.46 -23.89 -11.46
C ASN A 918 -61.94 -25.02 -12.41
N GLY A 919 -61.59 -26.28 -12.10
CA GLY A 919 -61.84 -27.44 -12.96
C GLY A 919 -60.80 -27.57 -14.09
N MET A 920 -60.22 -28.75 -14.21
CA MET A 920 -59.35 -29.17 -15.32
C MET A 920 -60.13 -30.15 -16.21
N LEU A 921 -60.24 -29.85 -17.50
CA LEU A 921 -60.85 -30.77 -18.46
C LEU A 921 -60.00 -32.05 -18.55
N LEU A 922 -60.61 -33.18 -18.17
CA LEU A 922 -60.00 -34.50 -18.28
C LEU A 922 -60.18 -35.06 -19.68
N GLU A 923 -61.40 -35.00 -20.22
CA GLU A 923 -61.77 -35.64 -21.48
C GLU A 923 -63.09 -35.06 -22.03
N GLU A 924 -63.23 -35.06 -23.35
CA GLU A 924 -64.49 -34.80 -24.06
C GLU A 924 -64.92 -36.10 -24.73
N TYR A 925 -66.17 -36.51 -24.53
CA TYR A 925 -66.69 -37.75 -25.10
C TYR A 925 -68.04 -37.52 -25.77
N THR A 926 -68.16 -37.99 -27.01
CA THR A 926 -69.40 -38.01 -27.77
C THR A 926 -69.67 -39.47 -28.14
N PRO A 927 -70.78 -40.07 -27.68
CA PRO A 927 -71.11 -41.45 -28.02
C PRO A 927 -71.24 -41.57 -29.54
N PRO A 928 -70.67 -42.62 -30.16
CA PRO A 928 -70.89 -42.87 -31.58
C PRO A 928 -72.39 -43.01 -31.84
N GLY A 929 -72.94 -42.19 -32.73
CA GLY A 929 -74.31 -42.36 -33.21
C GLY A 929 -74.43 -43.70 -33.95
N GLU A 930 -75.60 -44.34 -33.88
CA GLU A 930 -75.90 -45.51 -34.71
C GLU A 930 -75.89 -45.10 -36.20
N ASP A 931 -74.72 -45.17 -36.83
CA ASP A 931 -74.61 -45.16 -38.29
C ASP A 931 -74.34 -46.59 -38.80
N ILE A 932 -75.18 -46.98 -39.77
CA ILE A 932 -75.24 -48.25 -40.49
C ILE A 932 -73.87 -48.60 -41.12
N PRO A 933 -73.43 -49.88 -41.13
CA PRO A 933 -72.08 -50.27 -41.55
C PRO A 933 -71.85 -50.10 -43.04
N GLN A 934 -70.67 -49.60 -43.43
CA GLN A 934 -70.10 -49.81 -44.76
C GLN A 934 -68.83 -50.68 -44.71
N VAL A 935 -68.78 -51.51 -45.73
CA VAL A 935 -67.95 -52.70 -45.97
C VAL A 935 -66.49 -52.36 -46.26
N GLU A 936 -65.64 -53.30 -45.86
CA GLU A 936 -64.19 -53.46 -46.04
C GLU A 936 -63.61 -53.07 -47.41
N LYS A 937 -62.33 -52.68 -47.36
CA LYS A 937 -61.28 -53.20 -48.25
C LYS A 937 -59.93 -53.24 -47.51
N ASP A 938 -59.47 -54.45 -47.23
CA ASP A 938 -58.14 -55.05 -47.50
C ASP A 938 -57.05 -54.08 -48.00
N GLU A 939 -55.77 -54.12 -47.65
CA GLU A 939 -54.78 -55.09 -47.13
C GLU A 939 -53.58 -54.15 -46.76
N GLU A 940 -52.63 -54.40 -45.84
CA GLU A 940 -51.60 -55.43 -45.87
C GLU A 940 -50.64 -55.21 -44.67
N ASP A 941 -50.33 -56.30 -43.96
CA ASP A 941 -49.09 -56.67 -43.26
C ASP A 941 -48.09 -55.64 -42.68
N SER A 942 -47.82 -55.77 -41.37
CA SER A 942 -46.60 -56.47 -40.89
C SER A 942 -46.51 -56.61 -39.36
N LYS A 943 -46.70 -57.87 -38.93
CA LYS A 943 -45.98 -58.63 -37.87
C LYS A 943 -45.44 -57.90 -36.64
N SER A 944 -46.10 -58.16 -35.51
CA SER A 944 -45.44 -58.35 -34.20
C SER A 944 -45.33 -59.85 -33.91
N ASP A 945 -44.13 -60.35 -33.63
CA ASP A 945 -43.97 -61.59 -32.88
C ASP A 945 -44.04 -61.24 -31.39
N GLY A 946 -44.93 -61.92 -30.68
CA GLY A 946 -44.93 -61.96 -29.23
C GLY A 946 -43.99 -63.07 -28.73
N ASP A 947 -43.56 -62.95 -27.47
CA ASP A 947 -43.60 -64.11 -26.60
C ASP A 947 -43.79 -63.70 -25.13
N GLU A 948 -44.49 -64.57 -24.42
CA GLU A 948 -44.90 -64.46 -23.03
C GLU A 948 -43.77 -64.83 -22.04
N ARG A 949 -43.84 -64.17 -20.87
CA ARG A 949 -43.51 -64.67 -19.51
C ARG A 949 -42.08 -65.16 -19.22
N ASP A 950 -41.43 -64.49 -18.27
CA ASP A 950 -41.11 -65.10 -16.97
C ASP A 950 -40.96 -64.05 -15.86
N GLN A 951 -41.45 -64.40 -14.67
CA GLN A 951 -41.32 -63.65 -13.42
C GLN A 951 -39.94 -63.90 -12.82
N GLU A 952 -39.13 -62.86 -12.58
CA GLU A 952 -37.96 -62.95 -11.70
C GLU A 952 -37.89 -61.81 -10.67
N ASN A 953 -38.13 -62.24 -9.42
CA ASN A 953 -37.57 -61.85 -8.13
C ASN A 953 -36.75 -60.51 -8.00
N PRO A 954 -37.18 -59.52 -7.19
CA PRO A 954 -36.48 -58.24 -7.04
C PRO A 954 -35.28 -58.26 -6.06
N PHE A 955 -34.51 -59.36 -5.99
CA PHE A 955 -33.38 -59.49 -5.05
C PHE A 955 -31.97 -59.46 -5.66
N GLU A 956 -31.81 -59.30 -6.99
CA GLU A 956 -30.49 -59.24 -7.64
C GLU A 956 -30.00 -57.83 -8.07
N ILE A 957 -30.88 -56.83 -8.16
CA ILE A 957 -30.49 -55.46 -8.61
C ILE A 957 -29.59 -54.72 -7.59
N TYR A 958 -29.65 -55.09 -6.31
CA TYR A 958 -28.79 -54.49 -5.27
C TYR A 958 -27.36 -55.06 -5.25
N ILE A 959 -27.15 -56.27 -5.76
CA ILE A 959 -25.81 -56.90 -5.80
C ILE A 959 -25.02 -56.40 -7.02
N ASP A 960 -25.68 -56.18 -8.16
CA ASP A 960 -25.02 -55.64 -9.35
C ASP A 960 -24.70 -54.14 -9.24
N LEU A 961 -25.53 -53.34 -8.57
CA LEU A 961 -25.21 -51.94 -8.27
C LEU A 961 -24.04 -51.82 -7.27
N PHE A 962 -23.94 -52.75 -6.32
CA PHE A 962 -22.84 -52.81 -5.36
C PHE A 962 -21.53 -53.29 -6.02
N LEU A 963 -21.58 -54.27 -6.92
CA LEU A 963 -20.43 -54.74 -7.70
C LEU A 963 -19.99 -53.72 -8.77
N PHE A 964 -20.91 -52.95 -9.34
CA PHE A 964 -20.62 -51.85 -10.26
C PHE A 964 -19.91 -50.68 -9.55
N LEU A 965 -20.36 -50.32 -8.34
CA LEU A 965 -19.68 -49.29 -7.52
C LEU A 965 -18.32 -49.77 -6.98
N LEU A 966 -18.17 -51.05 -6.64
CA LEU A 966 -16.88 -51.65 -6.28
C LEU A 966 -15.93 -51.70 -7.49
N GLY A 967 -16.45 -51.93 -8.69
CA GLY A 967 -15.73 -51.89 -9.97
C GLY A 967 -15.24 -50.48 -10.32
N ILE A 968 -16.07 -49.44 -10.14
CA ILE A 968 -15.66 -48.03 -10.33
C ILE A 968 -14.58 -47.64 -9.32
N PHE A 969 -14.66 -48.11 -8.07
CA PHE A 969 -13.65 -47.85 -7.04
C PHE A 969 -12.31 -48.55 -7.34
N LEU A 970 -12.36 -49.76 -7.92
CA LEU A 970 -11.16 -50.50 -8.38
C LEU A 970 -10.56 -49.90 -9.67
N ILE A 971 -11.38 -49.34 -10.56
CA ILE A 971 -10.93 -48.64 -11.78
C ILE A 971 -10.31 -47.27 -11.43
N LEU A 972 -10.88 -46.51 -10.49
CA LEU A 972 -10.33 -45.23 -10.05
C LEU A 972 -9.01 -45.40 -9.26
N SER A 973 -8.89 -46.44 -8.43
CA SER A 973 -7.65 -46.74 -7.70
C SER A 973 -6.53 -47.27 -8.61
N SER A 974 -6.86 -47.99 -9.69
CA SER A 974 -5.88 -48.42 -10.72
C SER A 974 -5.52 -47.31 -11.71
N SER A 975 -6.43 -46.38 -12.00
CA SER A 975 -6.17 -45.16 -12.79
C SER A 975 -5.22 -44.19 -12.06
N LEU A 976 -5.31 -44.09 -10.73
CA LEU A 976 -4.40 -43.29 -9.92
C LEU A 976 -2.96 -43.88 -9.88
N LEU A 977 -2.82 -45.20 -10.04
CA LEU A 977 -1.52 -45.89 -10.14
C LEU A 977 -0.91 -45.84 -11.56
N ILE A 978 -1.74 -45.74 -12.61
CA ILE A 978 -1.28 -45.63 -14.00
C ILE A 978 -0.93 -44.16 -14.36
N TYR A 979 -1.64 -43.18 -13.79
CA TYR A 979 -1.34 -41.75 -13.98
C TYR A 979 0.04 -41.36 -13.41
N ARG A 980 0.49 -42.00 -12.32
CA ARG A 980 1.84 -41.82 -11.76
C ARG A 980 2.97 -42.46 -12.58
N LYS A 981 2.67 -43.25 -13.62
CA LYS A 981 3.67 -43.99 -14.42
C LYS A 981 3.79 -43.55 -15.89
N VAL A 982 2.94 -42.64 -16.39
CA VAL A 982 2.89 -42.25 -17.82
C VAL A 982 3.33 -40.80 -18.10
N ARG A 983 3.63 -40.00 -17.05
CA ARG A 983 4.09 -38.60 -17.20
C ARG A 983 5.43 -38.38 -17.97
N PRO A 984 6.32 -39.36 -18.23
CA PRO A 984 7.53 -39.11 -19.04
C PRO A 984 7.42 -39.30 -20.57
N ARG A 985 6.24 -39.56 -21.17
CA ARG A 985 6.17 -39.95 -22.61
C ARG A 985 5.28 -39.12 -23.55
N LEU A 986 4.84 -37.93 -23.14
CA LEU A 986 3.99 -37.05 -23.97
C LEU A 986 4.68 -35.78 -24.50
N LYS A 987 6.03 -35.71 -24.43
CA LYS A 987 6.82 -34.55 -24.90
C LYS A 987 7.37 -34.68 -26.33
N THR A 988 6.80 -35.55 -27.17
CA THR A 988 7.38 -35.87 -28.49
C THR A 988 6.33 -35.98 -29.60
N PHE A 989 5.36 -35.06 -29.66
CA PHE A 989 4.34 -35.11 -30.74
C PHE A 989 3.87 -33.77 -31.34
N PHE A 990 4.52 -32.63 -31.07
CA PHE A 990 4.28 -31.39 -31.83
C PHE A 990 5.58 -30.83 -32.39
N ARG A 991 6.04 -31.40 -33.51
CA ARG A 991 7.13 -30.87 -34.32
C ARG A 991 6.98 -31.34 -35.77
N GLN A 992 6.00 -30.82 -36.51
CA GLN A 992 5.95 -30.85 -37.97
C GLN A 992 4.76 -30.08 -38.53
N GLN A 993 4.99 -28.87 -39.04
CA GLN A 993 4.59 -28.48 -40.40
C GLN A 993 5.16 -27.09 -40.73
N LYS A 994 5.70 -26.97 -41.94
CA LYS A 994 6.41 -25.81 -42.50
C LYS A 994 5.83 -25.57 -43.91
N MET A 995 5.88 -24.29 -44.32
CA MET A 995 5.76 -23.71 -45.67
C MET A 995 4.33 -23.40 -46.16
N ASP A 996 4.04 -22.13 -46.45
CA ASP A 996 4.23 -21.59 -47.81
C ASP A 996 4.31 -20.05 -47.86
N LYS A 997 5.10 -19.55 -48.82
CA LYS A 997 5.34 -18.14 -49.18
C LYS A 997 4.32 -17.66 -50.22
N VAL A 998 3.86 -16.41 -50.14
CA VAL A 998 3.46 -15.61 -51.33
C VAL A 998 3.79 -14.12 -51.13
N VAL A 999 4.33 -13.52 -52.18
CA VAL A 999 4.77 -12.13 -52.39
C VAL A 999 3.63 -11.28 -52.96
N THR A 1000 3.48 -10.01 -52.54
CA THR A 1000 3.19 -8.84 -53.42
C THR A 1000 3.11 -7.52 -52.64
N ASN A 1001 3.61 -6.44 -53.25
CA ASN A 1001 3.58 -5.01 -52.90
C ASN A 1001 2.89 -4.27 -54.09
N PRO A 1002 2.79 -2.93 -54.19
CA PRO A 1002 2.37 -1.83 -53.28
C PRO A 1002 1.26 -0.92 -53.91
N HIS A 1003 0.87 0.18 -53.23
CA HIS A 1003 0.53 1.55 -53.71
C HIS A 1003 -0.72 2.18 -53.03
N ASP A 1004 -0.61 3.33 -52.34
CA ASP A 1004 -0.79 4.68 -52.91
C ASP A 1004 -0.87 5.81 -51.84
N GLN A 1005 -0.50 7.01 -52.31
CA GLN A 1005 -0.34 8.30 -51.62
C GLN A 1005 -1.66 9.09 -51.50
N GLN A 1006 -1.80 10.03 -50.53
CA GLN A 1006 -2.22 11.43 -50.80
C GLN A 1006 -2.27 12.38 -49.56
N GLU A 1007 -1.39 13.38 -49.60
CA GLU A 1007 -1.44 14.83 -49.31
C GLU A 1007 -2.51 15.56 -48.42
N MET A 1008 -1.95 16.44 -47.53
CA MET A 1008 -2.22 17.89 -47.26
C MET A 1008 -3.58 18.35 -46.65
N THR A 1009 -3.77 19.37 -45.77
CA THR A 1009 -3.06 20.49 -45.04
C THR A 1009 -4.14 21.19 -44.12
N PRO A 1010 -4.01 22.41 -43.50
CA PRO A 1010 -3.22 22.81 -42.32
C PRO A 1010 -3.97 23.66 -41.21
N GLN A 1011 -3.39 23.68 -39.98
CA GLN A 1011 -3.30 24.80 -38.97
C GLN A 1011 -4.57 25.46 -38.34
N PRO A 1012 -4.52 26.11 -37.13
CA PRO A 1012 -3.39 26.86 -36.55
C PRO A 1012 -3.04 26.71 -35.04
N SER A 1013 -1.92 27.37 -34.74
CA SER A 1013 -1.00 27.41 -33.60
C SER A 1013 -1.46 28.10 -32.31
N ARG A 1014 -0.88 27.68 -31.18
CA ARG A 1014 -0.60 28.50 -29.99
C ARG A 1014 0.79 28.18 -29.39
N CYS A 1015 1.35 29.19 -28.74
CA CYS A 1015 2.76 29.50 -28.53
C CYS A 1015 3.56 28.49 -27.68
N ILE A 1016 4.75 28.14 -28.16
CA ILE A 1016 5.84 27.51 -27.38
C ILE A 1016 6.99 28.53 -27.31
N GLY A 1017 7.42 28.84 -26.09
CA GLY A 1017 8.70 29.51 -25.83
C GLY A 1017 9.80 28.45 -25.76
N ASN A 1018 10.80 28.59 -26.63
CA ASN A 1018 12.01 27.76 -26.62
C ASN A 1018 12.92 28.13 -25.44
N ASN A 1019 13.38 27.13 -24.68
CA ASN A 1019 14.80 26.87 -24.37
C ASN A 1019 14.93 25.82 -23.25
N THR A 1020 15.29 24.59 -23.61
CA THR A 1020 16.37 23.73 -23.05
C THR A 1020 16.18 22.32 -23.62
N ASN A 1021 17.03 21.91 -24.57
CA ASN A 1021 17.03 20.56 -25.10
C ASN A 1021 17.77 19.63 -24.13
N PHE A 1022 17.00 18.94 -23.28
CA PHE A 1022 17.33 17.64 -22.73
C PHE A 1022 16.01 16.91 -22.53
N PHE A 1023 15.48 16.24 -23.57
CA PHE A 1023 14.63 15.06 -23.41
C PHE A 1023 14.68 14.15 -24.63
N PHE A 1024 14.58 12.86 -24.32
CA PHE A 1024 14.68 11.67 -25.14
C PHE A 1024 13.56 11.61 -26.20
N GLU A 1025 13.91 11.45 -27.47
CA GLU A 1025 13.01 11.00 -28.54
C GLU A 1025 13.54 9.69 -29.15
N GLU A 1026 12.69 8.66 -29.15
CA GLU A 1026 12.76 7.53 -30.07
C GLU A 1026 12.18 7.96 -31.44
N ASN A 1027 13.02 8.07 -32.48
CA ASN A 1027 12.95 7.25 -33.70
C ASN A 1027 13.64 7.84 -34.94
N GLU A 1028 14.32 6.90 -35.61
CA GLU A 1028 14.53 6.69 -37.05
C GLU A 1028 15.20 7.74 -37.95
N GLU A 1029 16.36 7.30 -38.47
CA GLU A 1029 17.16 7.90 -39.53
C GLU A 1029 16.39 8.10 -40.85
N GLN A 1030 16.66 9.23 -41.52
CA GLN A 1030 16.87 9.24 -42.96
C GLN A 1030 18.22 9.88 -43.28
N VAL A 1031 19.18 9.03 -43.65
CA VAL A 1031 20.43 9.42 -44.29
C VAL A 1031 20.16 9.78 -45.75
N LEU A 1032 20.68 10.94 -46.19
CA LEU A 1032 21.07 11.11 -47.59
C LEU A 1032 22.43 11.82 -47.68
N MET A 1033 23.40 11.08 -48.22
CA MET A 1033 24.76 11.52 -48.52
C MET A 1033 24.80 12.68 -49.53
N ASN A 1034 25.82 13.55 -49.42
CA ASN A 1034 26.68 13.88 -50.57
C ASN A 1034 28.00 14.57 -50.16
N HIS A 1035 29.11 13.85 -50.42
CA HIS A 1035 30.41 14.30 -50.93
C HIS A 1035 30.74 15.80 -51.01
N LYS A 1036 31.86 16.25 -50.41
CA LYS A 1036 33.15 16.53 -51.10
C LYS A 1036 34.22 17.23 -50.24
N ASP A 1037 35.42 16.65 -50.32
CA ASP A 1037 36.73 17.26 -50.55
C ASP A 1037 37.32 18.39 -49.64
N GLN A 1038 38.49 18.02 -49.10
CA GLN A 1038 39.78 18.72 -49.16
C GLN A 1038 40.01 20.03 -48.37
N GLY A 1039 41.07 20.03 -47.57
CA GLY A 1039 41.87 21.25 -47.37
C GLY A 1039 42.43 21.47 -45.98
N ASN A 1040 43.41 20.67 -45.57
CA ASN A 1040 44.54 21.20 -44.80
C ASN A 1040 45.44 21.97 -45.81
N PRO A 1041 46.39 22.87 -45.46
CA PRO A 1041 46.84 23.24 -44.11
C PRO A 1041 47.35 24.70 -43.94
N LYS A 1042 47.95 24.97 -42.76
CA LYS A 1042 49.22 25.70 -42.52
C LYS A 1042 49.24 27.24 -42.33
N LEU A 1043 50.06 27.59 -41.31
CA LEU A 1043 50.95 28.77 -41.17
C LEU A 1043 50.24 30.13 -40.97
N ASP A 1044 50.74 31.12 -40.23
CA ASP A 1044 51.96 31.38 -39.47
C ASP A 1044 51.61 32.65 -38.64
N SER A 1045 51.95 32.71 -37.36
CA SER A 1045 53.04 33.53 -36.81
C SER A 1045 52.89 35.07 -36.91
N ILE A 1046 53.30 35.73 -35.81
CA ILE A 1046 54.01 37.04 -35.75
C ILE A 1046 53.30 38.25 -35.08
N HIS A 1047 54.02 38.76 -34.06
CA HIS A 1047 54.15 40.12 -33.48
C HIS A 1047 52.92 40.81 -32.86
N SER A 1048 52.88 40.94 -31.52
CA SER A 1048 53.50 42.00 -30.69
C SER A 1048 53.01 43.42 -31.01
N ILE A 1049 52.45 44.11 -30.01
CA ILE A 1049 52.69 45.53 -29.71
C ILE A 1049 52.08 45.87 -28.33
N GLN A 1050 52.89 46.56 -27.52
CA GLN A 1050 52.56 47.25 -26.29
C GLN A 1050 51.71 48.51 -26.55
N SER A 1051 50.81 48.87 -25.64
CA SER A 1051 50.51 50.26 -25.22
C SER A 1051 49.39 50.20 -24.17
N SER A 1052 49.67 50.49 -22.90
CA SER A 1052 49.68 51.83 -22.27
C SER A 1052 48.27 52.46 -22.16
N GLY A 1053 47.82 52.69 -20.93
CA GLY A 1053 46.62 53.48 -20.66
C GLY A 1053 46.28 53.59 -19.17
N GLN A 1054 47.07 54.38 -18.42
CA GLN A 1054 46.66 54.93 -17.13
C GLN A 1054 45.54 55.97 -17.31
N ALA A 1055 44.54 55.98 -16.41
CA ALA A 1055 44.06 57.14 -15.60
C ALA A 1055 42.63 56.85 -15.09
N ASN A 1056 42.31 56.78 -13.80
CA ASN A 1056 42.25 57.79 -12.72
C ASN A 1056 40.99 58.71 -12.72
N TYR A 1057 40.32 58.75 -11.56
CA TYR A 1057 39.36 59.75 -11.01
C TYR A 1057 37.95 59.82 -11.67
N ASP A 1058 36.81 60.04 -11.01
CA ASP A 1058 36.48 60.69 -9.72
C ASP A 1058 34.97 60.47 -9.36
N LEU A 1059 34.66 60.35 -8.04
CA LEU A 1059 33.54 60.92 -7.21
C LEU A 1059 32.05 61.00 -7.73
N PRO A 1060 30.99 61.18 -6.89
CA PRO A 1060 30.96 61.69 -5.52
C PRO A 1060 29.98 61.05 -4.50
N SER A 1061 30.26 61.36 -3.23
CA SER A 1061 29.37 61.32 -2.06
C SER A 1061 28.24 62.36 -2.09
N GLN A 1062 27.06 62.05 -1.53
CA GLN A 1062 26.33 62.99 -0.65
C GLN A 1062 25.24 62.34 0.24
N LYS A 1063 25.19 62.86 1.47
CA LYS A 1063 24.36 62.52 2.64
C LYS A 1063 22.87 62.88 2.51
N ARG A 1064 22.00 62.18 3.25
CA ARG A 1064 20.94 62.81 4.05
C ARG A 1064 20.54 62.00 5.29
N LYS A 1065 20.29 62.72 6.39
CA LYS A 1065 19.96 62.28 7.75
C LYS A 1065 18.44 62.10 7.91
N SER A 1066 18.01 61.24 8.84
CA SER A 1066 16.95 61.62 9.80
C SER A 1066 17.11 60.86 11.13
N LYS A 1067 16.73 61.56 12.21
CA LYS A 1067 16.84 61.20 13.63
C LYS A 1067 15.50 60.64 14.12
N THR A 1068 15.55 59.79 15.14
CA THR A 1068 14.74 59.76 16.40
C THR A 1068 14.69 58.30 16.89
N SER A 1069 14.67 57.91 18.17
CA SER A 1069 15.12 58.44 19.46
C SER A 1069 15.08 57.24 20.42
N PHE A 1070 16.17 57.02 21.17
CA PHE A 1070 16.30 56.04 22.23
C PHE A 1070 15.37 56.34 23.43
N ILE A 1071 14.57 55.37 23.87
CA ILE A 1071 14.02 55.30 25.23
C ILE A 1071 14.37 53.93 25.83
N SER A 1072 14.73 53.96 27.11
CA SER A 1072 15.55 53.02 27.86
C SER A 1072 14.87 51.72 28.30
N LYS A 1073 15.54 50.59 28.03
CA LYS A 1073 15.21 49.20 28.44
C LYS A 1073 15.42 48.88 29.94
N GLN A 1074 15.36 49.87 30.85
CA GLN A 1074 15.68 49.65 32.28
C GLN A 1074 14.47 49.62 33.23
N LYS A 1075 13.22 49.66 32.73
CA LYS A 1075 12.01 49.55 33.58
C LYS A 1075 11.24 48.22 33.46
N ILE A 1076 11.56 47.37 32.49
CA ILE A 1076 10.83 46.10 32.26
C ILE A 1076 11.42 44.94 33.08
N PHE A 1077 12.70 45.01 33.47
CA PHE A 1077 13.36 43.96 34.26
C PHE A 1077 12.95 43.94 35.75
N LYS A 1078 12.21 44.94 36.24
CA LYS A 1078 11.76 45.03 37.64
C LYS A 1078 10.34 44.49 37.85
N MET A 1079 9.51 44.44 36.80
CA MET A 1079 8.13 43.89 36.88
C MET A 1079 8.07 42.36 36.74
N ILE A 1080 9.08 41.72 36.14
CA ILE A 1080 9.11 40.26 35.95
C ILE A 1080 9.56 39.51 37.22
N ASN A 1081 10.16 40.21 38.19
CA ASN A 1081 10.69 39.59 39.41
C ASN A 1081 9.72 39.62 40.61
N GLU A 1082 8.60 40.35 40.51
CA GLU A 1082 7.59 40.44 41.58
C GLU A 1082 6.44 39.44 41.40
N ASN A 1083 6.18 38.93 40.20
CA ASN A 1083 5.16 37.88 39.93
C ASN A 1083 5.62 36.43 40.19
N LYS A 1084 6.91 36.20 40.46
CA LYS A 1084 7.43 34.86 40.83
C LYS A 1084 7.23 34.50 42.29
N ARG A 1085 6.81 35.44 43.15
CA ARG A 1085 6.64 35.23 44.59
C ARG A 1085 5.23 34.80 45.02
N GLU A 1086 4.20 35.00 44.19
CA GLU A 1086 2.83 34.56 44.51
C GLU A 1086 2.48 33.15 44.00
N ILE A 1087 3.19 32.61 43.01
CA ILE A 1087 3.02 31.23 42.53
C ILE A 1087 3.74 30.20 43.42
N ALA A 1088 4.69 30.65 44.25
CA ALA A 1088 5.44 29.78 45.16
C ALA A 1088 4.67 29.35 46.43
N TRP A 1089 3.52 29.99 46.74
CA TRP A 1089 2.73 29.66 47.93
C TRP A 1089 1.55 28.72 47.67
N THR A 1090 1.01 28.70 46.45
CA THR A 1090 -0.07 27.77 46.06
C THR A 1090 0.43 26.35 45.78
N SER A 1091 1.67 26.20 45.28
CA SER A 1091 2.30 24.88 45.06
C SER A 1091 2.74 24.19 46.36
N LEU A 1092 2.92 24.92 47.47
CA LEU A 1092 3.32 24.34 48.76
C LEU A 1092 2.14 23.75 49.55
N VAL A 1093 0.90 24.15 49.25
CA VAL A 1093 -0.32 23.66 49.93
C VAL A 1093 -0.88 22.40 49.27
N ILE A 1094 -0.61 22.18 47.98
CA ILE A 1094 -1.02 20.95 47.25
C ILE A 1094 -0.05 19.78 47.53
N LEU A 1095 1.22 20.07 47.84
CA LEU A 1095 2.24 19.06 48.17
C LEU A 1095 2.10 18.44 49.57
N LEU A 1096 1.18 18.93 50.41
CA LEU A 1096 0.95 18.41 51.77
C LEU A 1096 -0.35 17.59 51.93
N PHE A 1097 -1.22 17.52 50.92
CA PHE A 1097 -2.52 16.82 51.04
C PHE A 1097 -2.71 15.58 50.13
N VAL A 1098 -1.80 15.32 49.18
CA VAL A 1098 -1.86 14.14 48.30
C VAL A 1098 -1.27 12.84 48.89
N PRO A 1099 -0.31 12.82 49.85
CA PRO A 1099 0.31 11.55 50.26
C PRO A 1099 -0.51 10.70 51.25
N LEU A 1100 -1.68 11.17 51.71
CA LEU A 1100 -2.53 10.43 52.67
C LEU A 1100 -3.64 9.60 52.00
N PHE A 1101 -3.91 9.79 50.70
CA PHE A 1101 -4.89 8.99 49.96
C PHE A 1101 -4.26 7.85 49.14
N PHE A 1102 -2.98 8.00 48.75
CA PHE A 1102 -2.21 6.97 48.05
C PHE A 1102 -1.61 5.88 48.97
N PHE A 1103 -1.56 6.11 50.28
CA PHE A 1103 -0.90 5.21 51.23
C PHE A 1103 -1.70 3.94 51.61
N LYS A 1104 -2.95 3.81 51.15
CA LYS A 1104 -3.83 2.67 51.51
C LYS A 1104 -4.16 1.68 50.38
N ILE A 1105 -3.86 2.01 49.12
CA ILE A 1105 -4.19 1.14 47.96
C ILE A 1105 -2.97 0.34 47.45
N ILE A 1106 -1.74 0.81 47.73
CA ILE A 1106 -0.50 0.16 47.24
C ILE A 1106 0.06 -0.89 48.23
N LEU A 1107 -0.36 -0.87 49.50
CA LEU A 1107 0.29 -1.68 50.55
C LEU A 1107 -0.12 -3.16 50.61
N ILE A 1108 -1.10 -3.62 49.83
CA ILE A 1108 -1.56 -5.02 49.88
C ILE A 1108 -0.92 -5.89 48.77
N PRO A 1109 -0.80 -5.42 47.51
CA PRO A 1109 -0.07 -6.18 46.47
C PRO A 1109 1.44 -6.21 46.70
N GLY A 1110 2.02 -5.11 47.23
CA GLY A 1110 3.46 -5.00 47.46
C GLY A 1110 4.01 -6.03 48.47
N TYR A 1111 3.25 -6.38 49.51
CA TYR A 1111 3.66 -7.39 50.49
C TYR A 1111 3.61 -8.82 49.94
N LEU A 1112 2.70 -9.11 49.00
CA LEU A 1112 2.61 -10.42 48.33
C LEU A 1112 3.74 -10.63 47.33
N ILE A 1113 4.13 -9.58 46.60
CA ILE A 1113 5.25 -9.64 45.66
C ILE A 1113 6.58 -9.77 46.41
N ILE A 1114 6.79 -8.98 47.47
CA ILE A 1114 7.99 -9.09 48.30
C ILE A 1114 8.05 -10.45 49.02
N GLY A 1115 6.92 -10.97 49.49
CA GLY A 1115 6.84 -12.31 50.09
C GLY A 1115 7.19 -13.42 49.09
N SER A 1116 6.73 -13.31 47.85
CA SER A 1116 7.02 -14.27 46.78
C SER A 1116 8.50 -14.22 46.36
N ILE A 1117 9.07 -13.02 46.23
CA ILE A 1117 10.50 -12.84 45.94
C ILE A 1117 11.37 -13.38 47.08
N MET A 1118 10.98 -13.15 48.35
CA MET A 1118 11.69 -13.68 49.51
C MET A 1118 11.57 -15.21 49.62
N ALA A 1119 10.43 -15.79 49.24
CA ALA A 1119 10.25 -17.24 49.17
C ALA A 1119 11.10 -17.88 48.06
N VAL A 1120 11.17 -17.25 46.88
CA VAL A 1120 12.04 -17.69 45.77
C VAL A 1120 13.51 -17.57 46.15
N LEU A 1121 13.93 -16.46 46.77
CA LEU A 1121 15.31 -16.27 47.23
C LEU A 1121 15.67 -17.21 48.39
N GLY A 1122 14.74 -17.50 49.29
CA GLY A 1122 14.90 -18.50 50.36
C GLY A 1122 15.05 -19.92 49.82
N THR A 1123 14.22 -20.28 48.82
CA THR A 1123 14.27 -21.57 48.13
C THR A 1123 15.57 -21.70 47.32
N TYR A 1124 16.02 -20.63 46.67
CA TYR A 1124 17.30 -20.57 45.96
C TYR A 1124 18.50 -20.73 46.91
N LYS A 1125 18.50 -20.06 48.08
CA LYS A 1125 19.53 -20.26 49.12
C LYS A 1125 19.52 -21.68 49.70
N PHE A 1126 18.34 -22.26 49.91
CA PHE A 1126 18.20 -23.63 50.38
C PHE A 1126 18.73 -24.64 49.36
N ILE A 1127 18.36 -24.48 48.09
CA ILE A 1127 18.85 -25.31 46.97
C ILE A 1127 20.38 -25.15 46.80
N LYS A 1128 20.92 -23.94 46.91
CA LYS A 1128 22.37 -23.68 46.83
C LYS A 1128 23.15 -24.30 48.00
N SER A 1129 22.59 -24.32 49.21
CA SER A 1129 23.18 -25.01 50.36
C SER A 1129 23.14 -26.53 50.21
N TRP A 1130 22.13 -27.07 49.53
CA TRP A 1130 21.92 -28.50 49.34
C TRP A 1130 22.69 -29.07 48.14
N LEU A 1131 23.04 -28.24 47.15
CA LEU A 1131 23.84 -28.59 45.96
C LEU A 1131 25.36 -28.70 46.22
N SER A 1132 25.81 -28.70 47.48
CA SER A 1132 27.23 -28.90 47.81
C SER A 1132 27.68 -30.37 47.79
N ASP A 1133 26.78 -31.33 47.48
CA ASP A 1133 27.11 -32.75 47.44
C ASP A 1133 26.87 -33.37 46.05
N ASP A 1134 27.97 -33.73 45.39
CA ASP A 1134 28.05 -34.06 43.97
C ASP A 1134 27.66 -35.52 43.69
N THR A 1135 26.36 -35.81 43.61
CA THR A 1135 25.89 -37.10 43.09
C THR A 1135 24.73 -36.94 42.10
N LYS A 1136 24.71 -37.82 41.08
CA LYS A 1136 23.71 -37.89 39.98
C LYS A 1136 22.24 -37.90 40.42
N LYS A 1137 21.92 -38.11 41.70
CA LYS A 1137 20.56 -37.94 42.26
C LYS A 1137 20.11 -36.47 42.33
N GLY A 1138 21.04 -35.52 42.44
CA GLY A 1138 20.74 -34.09 42.52
C GLY A 1138 20.04 -33.52 41.28
N LYS A 1139 20.41 -33.99 40.08
CA LYS A 1139 19.80 -33.50 38.82
C LYS A 1139 18.33 -33.91 38.67
N PHE A 1140 17.96 -35.13 39.07
CA PHE A 1140 16.56 -35.58 39.01
C PHE A 1140 15.67 -34.84 40.03
N ILE A 1141 16.21 -34.59 41.23
CA ILE A 1141 15.48 -33.85 42.28
C ILE A 1141 15.39 -32.36 41.95
N LEU A 1142 16.40 -31.78 41.28
CA LEU A 1142 16.35 -30.41 40.76
C LEU A 1142 15.25 -30.24 39.68
N SER A 1143 15.15 -31.20 38.75
CA SER A 1143 14.07 -31.19 37.74
C SER A 1143 12.69 -31.33 38.39
N LEU A 1144 12.55 -32.19 39.41
CA LEU A 1144 11.29 -32.36 40.13
C LEU A 1144 10.93 -31.12 40.98
N GLY A 1145 11.93 -30.46 41.58
CA GLY A 1145 11.76 -29.21 42.33
C GLY A 1145 11.35 -28.05 41.43
N LEU A 1146 11.96 -27.91 40.26
CA LEU A 1146 11.57 -26.90 39.26
C LEU A 1146 10.15 -27.14 38.73
N ILE A 1147 9.76 -28.39 38.50
CA ILE A 1147 8.39 -28.75 38.11
C ILE A 1147 7.38 -28.40 39.20
N LEU A 1148 7.71 -28.65 40.48
CA LEU A 1148 6.83 -28.32 41.61
C LEU A 1148 6.71 -26.81 41.85
N VAL A 1149 7.79 -26.05 41.65
CA VAL A 1149 7.75 -24.57 41.68
C VAL A 1149 6.90 -24.04 40.52
N PHE A 1150 7.06 -24.60 39.32
CA PHE A 1150 6.25 -24.22 38.17
C PHE A 1150 4.75 -24.53 38.37
N LEU A 1151 4.42 -25.70 38.92
CA LEU A 1151 3.04 -26.06 39.30
C LEU A 1151 2.48 -25.17 40.41
N GLY A 1152 3.31 -24.75 41.37
CA GLY A 1152 2.94 -23.79 42.41
C GLY A 1152 2.61 -22.41 41.83
N CYS A 1153 3.44 -21.90 40.92
CA CYS A 1153 3.17 -20.65 40.21
C CYS A 1153 1.90 -20.74 39.34
N LEU A 1154 1.66 -21.88 38.68
CA LEU A 1154 0.47 -22.10 37.87
C LEU A 1154 -0.81 -22.12 38.73
N LEU A 1155 -0.77 -22.72 39.93
CA LEU A 1155 -1.88 -22.73 40.87
C LEU A 1155 -2.17 -21.34 41.45
N ILE A 1156 -1.13 -20.54 41.73
CA ILE A 1156 -1.27 -19.14 42.18
C ILE A 1156 -1.86 -18.27 41.06
N MET A 1157 -1.44 -18.47 39.82
CA MET A 1157 -2.02 -17.78 38.65
C MET A 1157 -3.47 -18.18 38.42
N LEU A 1158 -3.84 -19.45 38.66
CA LEU A 1158 -5.21 -19.94 38.58
C LEU A 1158 -6.10 -19.35 39.69
N GLU A 1159 -5.60 -19.26 40.93
CA GLU A 1159 -6.31 -18.59 42.03
C GLU A 1159 -6.47 -17.08 41.78
N LEU A 1160 -5.44 -16.41 41.26
CA LEU A 1160 -5.51 -15.00 40.86
C LEU A 1160 -6.52 -14.79 39.73
N SER A 1161 -6.55 -15.67 38.74
CA SER A 1161 -7.53 -15.66 37.66
C SER A 1161 -8.96 -15.84 38.20
N ILE A 1162 -9.18 -16.78 39.13
CA ILE A 1162 -10.49 -17.02 39.75
C ILE A 1162 -10.90 -15.82 40.63
N SER A 1163 -9.98 -15.20 41.36
CA SER A 1163 -10.24 -14.00 42.16
C SER A 1163 -10.52 -12.76 41.30
N LEU A 1164 -9.83 -12.59 40.16
CA LEU A 1164 -10.09 -11.52 39.19
C LEU A 1164 -11.43 -11.72 38.47
N SER A 1165 -11.78 -12.95 38.09
CA SER A 1165 -13.09 -13.26 37.50
C SER A 1165 -14.25 -13.02 38.48
N ASN A 1166 -14.05 -13.27 39.78
CA ASN A 1166 -15.07 -12.96 40.80
C ASN A 1166 -15.15 -11.46 41.14
N LEU A 1167 -14.09 -10.69 40.93
CA LEU A 1167 -14.09 -9.23 41.06
C LEU A 1167 -14.74 -8.54 39.83
N PHE A 1168 -14.72 -9.19 38.67
CA PHE A 1168 -15.40 -8.71 37.46
C PHE A 1168 -16.90 -9.03 37.42
N PHE A 1169 -17.36 -9.94 38.29
CA PHE A 1169 -18.77 -10.34 38.42
C PHE A 1169 -19.50 -9.71 39.63
N SER A 1170 -18.81 -8.89 40.45
CA SER A 1170 -19.40 -8.04 41.50
C SER A 1170 -19.31 -6.58 41.11
#